data_AF-A0A7V4JQT5-F1
#
_entry.id   AF-A0A7V4JQT5-F1
#
_cell.length_a   1.000
_cell.length_b   1.000
_cell.length_c   1.000
_cell.angle_alpha   90.00
_cell.angle_beta   90.00
_cell.angle_gamma   90.00
#
_symmetry.space_group_name_H-M   'P 1'
#
loop_
_entity.id
_entity.type
_entity.pdbx_description
1 polymer ?
#
loop_
_entity_poly.entity_id
_entity_poly.type
_entity_poly.pdbx_seq_one_letter_code
_entity_poly.pdbx_strand_id
1 'polypeptide(L)'
;MEKIGVFVCTSCDIGKRLDIVELENAARDQGATAVYSKEFLCSKEGKAFIEEKIKEDGLDAVSICACSSRVNYDVFSFENVAVERVNLREGIVWSRFLLGEGGEILEDTIDYIEGVPFKNELMALAKDYVKMGVAKLQVYKLPESFKTEEEISKTILVIGGGVAGLTAALEAANAGYDVVLVEKEKELGGFVAKMKGHCEVKHPFKNIVPPIVNELISQVENNEKIKVYKKATVANIAGMPGLFNVKINVDGKEEEVKIGAIVLAAGFKPYDASKLGFLGYGNIKNVVTNVQFEEMAKEGKFVRPSDGAPIKSVLFIQCAGQRDENHLLYCSGYCCLASLKQAKYIREVDPDAKAFIIYDHMRTMGIYENFYKTLQDDPGVFLTKGKVVEVSEGEDGKVKVIIEETLLGEKLEINVDLVVLAIGMVPVTAEGPILNLEYRQGPGLPTDELELFYGYADSNYICFPYETRRTGIYAAGAIHQPMTIAQAIEDARGAALKAIQSLVAIEEGHAVHPRTWDFAYPEFDLKMCTQCKRCTEECPFGALNEDEKGNPLPNITRCRRCGTCFGACPQRIINFKDYSIEMVGNMIRATEMPEQGYGLYRLMAFVCENDALPALDMAAFQKKSIPVTFRIIPVRCLGAVNVSFVKDAMSKGYDGILLLGCKYGENYQCHFIKGSELANRRMENVAETLQQLALEPERVTLHTVAIDEIEEVVKKMNEFNEEIKGFEENPFKGW
;
A
#
# COMPACT_ATOMS: atom_id res chain seq x y z
N MET A 1 21.63 -2.46 -25.82
CA MET A 1 22.71 -3.45 -25.58
C MET A 1 23.16 -4.04 -26.89
N GLU A 2 24.43 -4.42 -27.04
CA GLU A 2 25.01 -4.83 -28.32
C GLU A 2 25.17 -6.36 -28.45
N LYS A 3 25.41 -7.06 -27.34
CA LYS A 3 25.72 -8.49 -27.32
C LYS A 3 24.72 -9.25 -26.45
N ILE A 4 23.61 -9.63 -27.07
CA ILE A 4 22.48 -10.28 -26.41
C ILE A 4 22.63 -11.80 -26.49
N GLY A 5 22.71 -12.45 -25.33
CA GLY A 5 22.58 -13.90 -25.21
C GLY A 5 21.16 -14.32 -24.86
N VAL A 6 20.64 -15.36 -25.51
CA VAL A 6 19.33 -15.92 -25.18
C VAL A 6 19.50 -17.31 -24.58
N PHE A 7 18.91 -17.53 -23.41
CA PHE A 7 18.98 -18.80 -22.69
C PHE A 7 17.58 -19.40 -22.55
N VAL A 8 17.33 -20.54 -23.17
CA VAL A 8 16.05 -21.25 -23.16
C VAL A 8 16.10 -22.40 -22.16
N CYS A 9 15.25 -22.36 -21.13
CA CYS A 9 15.11 -23.48 -20.20
C CYS A 9 14.27 -24.58 -20.85
N THR A 10 14.73 -25.83 -20.77
CA THR A 10 14.01 -26.99 -21.33
C THR A 10 13.19 -27.77 -20.29
N SER A 11 13.34 -27.45 -19.01
CA SER A 11 12.64 -28.09 -17.89
C SER A 11 11.23 -27.53 -17.65
N CYS A 12 10.51 -28.05 -16.65
CA CYS A 12 9.16 -27.61 -16.28
C CYS A 12 8.14 -27.68 -17.44
N ASP A 13 8.25 -28.73 -18.25
CA ASP A 13 7.43 -29.03 -19.44
C ASP A 13 7.66 -28.11 -20.64
N ILE A 14 8.57 -27.14 -20.57
CA ILE A 14 8.90 -26.24 -21.69
C ILE A 14 9.39 -27.05 -22.89
N GLY A 15 10.46 -27.85 -22.72
CA GLY A 15 11.00 -28.69 -23.81
C GLY A 15 10.12 -29.87 -24.20
N LYS A 16 9.03 -30.14 -23.46
CA LYS A 16 8.06 -31.18 -23.81
C LYS A 16 6.94 -30.65 -24.72
N ARG A 17 6.47 -29.42 -24.49
CA ARG A 17 5.36 -28.82 -25.28
C ARG A 17 5.85 -27.89 -26.39
N LEU A 18 7.03 -27.29 -26.27
CA LEU A 18 7.57 -26.36 -27.25
C LEU A 18 8.78 -26.95 -27.99
N ASP A 19 8.92 -26.60 -29.27
CA ASP A 19 10.11 -26.92 -30.06
C ASP A 19 11.22 -25.92 -29.74
N ILE A 20 12.26 -26.39 -29.07
CA ILE A 20 13.37 -25.56 -28.62
C ILE A 20 14.17 -25.00 -29.80
N VAL A 21 14.35 -25.77 -30.88
CA VAL A 21 15.13 -25.33 -32.05
C VAL A 21 14.42 -24.16 -32.73
N GLU A 22 13.09 -24.19 -32.85
CA GLU A 22 12.32 -23.06 -33.37
C GLU A 22 12.44 -21.81 -32.49
N LEU A 23 12.43 -21.95 -31.17
CA LEU A 23 12.63 -20.82 -30.25
C LEU A 23 14.03 -20.22 -30.39
N GLU A 24 15.04 -21.07 -30.54
CA GLU A 24 16.41 -20.62 -30.74
C GLU A 24 16.56 -19.88 -32.09
N ASN A 25 15.91 -20.38 -33.14
CA ASN A 25 15.92 -19.70 -34.45
C ASN A 25 15.20 -18.35 -34.37
N ALA A 26 14.04 -18.28 -33.71
CA ALA A 26 13.33 -17.02 -33.51
C ALA A 26 14.19 -15.98 -32.76
N ALA A 27 14.99 -16.41 -31.79
CA ALA A 27 15.97 -15.54 -31.13
C ALA A 27 17.05 -15.03 -32.09
N ARG A 28 17.64 -15.92 -32.90
CA ARG A 28 18.68 -15.57 -33.89
C ARG A 28 18.12 -14.60 -34.95
N ASP A 29 16.93 -14.87 -35.46
CA ASP A 29 16.25 -14.05 -36.47
C ASP A 29 15.95 -12.64 -35.94
N GLN A 30 15.64 -12.51 -34.65
CA GLN A 30 15.43 -11.20 -34.01
C GLN A 30 16.74 -10.45 -33.72
N GLY A 31 17.90 -11.10 -33.86
CA GLY A 31 19.21 -10.50 -33.68
C GLY A 31 19.93 -10.86 -32.38
N ALA A 32 19.65 -12.01 -31.77
CA ALA A 32 20.46 -12.53 -30.67
C ALA A 32 21.88 -12.89 -31.15
N THR A 33 22.89 -12.49 -30.37
CA THR A 33 24.31 -12.75 -30.66
C THR A 33 24.68 -14.20 -30.39
N ALA A 34 24.16 -14.76 -29.29
CA ALA A 34 24.38 -16.15 -28.89
C ALA A 34 23.08 -16.73 -28.35
N VAL A 35 22.85 -18.02 -28.58
CA VAL A 35 21.64 -18.71 -28.14
C VAL A 35 22.00 -20.07 -27.58
N TYR A 36 21.48 -20.36 -26.39
CA TYR A 36 21.75 -21.55 -25.61
C TYR A 36 20.47 -22.16 -25.06
N SER A 37 20.44 -23.48 -24.94
CA SER A 37 19.37 -24.21 -24.26
C SER A 37 19.95 -25.20 -23.25
N LYS A 38 19.32 -25.29 -22.07
CA LYS A 38 19.74 -26.21 -21.01
C LYS A 38 18.58 -26.51 -20.05
N GLU A 39 18.60 -27.69 -19.47
CA GLU A 39 17.74 -28.04 -18.35
C GLU A 39 18.11 -27.26 -17.09
N PHE A 40 17.11 -26.96 -16.27
CA PHE A 40 17.25 -26.36 -14.94
C PHE A 40 18.18 -25.15 -14.88
N LEU A 41 17.95 -24.15 -15.75
CA LEU A 41 18.71 -22.89 -15.73
C LEU A 41 18.73 -22.19 -14.34
N CYS A 42 17.74 -22.46 -13.48
CA CYS A 42 17.68 -21.94 -12.12
C CYS A 42 18.50 -22.72 -11.09
N SER A 43 19.09 -23.88 -11.44
CA SER A 43 20.00 -24.60 -10.54
C SER A 43 21.33 -23.88 -10.39
N LYS A 44 22.16 -24.31 -9.43
CA LYS A 44 23.52 -23.77 -9.26
C LYS A 44 24.36 -23.98 -10.52
N GLU A 45 24.24 -25.15 -11.15
CA GLU A 45 24.94 -25.52 -12.39
C GLU A 45 24.35 -24.80 -13.62
N GLY A 46 23.05 -24.49 -13.59
CA GLY A 46 22.38 -23.67 -14.58
C GLY A 46 22.85 -22.21 -14.55
N LYS A 47 22.88 -21.60 -13.36
CA LYS A 47 23.39 -20.25 -13.15
C LYS A 47 24.87 -20.13 -13.53
N ALA A 48 25.71 -21.06 -13.05
CA ALA A 48 27.13 -21.08 -13.38
C ALA A 48 27.38 -21.17 -14.89
N PHE A 49 26.57 -21.97 -15.59
CA PHE A 49 26.62 -22.05 -17.06
C PHE A 49 26.26 -20.73 -17.75
N ILE A 50 25.25 -20.00 -17.27
CA ILE A 50 24.91 -18.69 -17.80
C ILE A 50 26.09 -17.71 -17.59
N GLU A 51 26.67 -17.68 -16.38
CA GLU A 51 27.80 -16.82 -16.04
C GLU A 51 29.05 -17.13 -16.87
N GLU A 52 29.31 -18.42 -17.15
CA GLU A 52 30.38 -18.88 -18.04
C GLU A 52 30.16 -18.32 -19.45
N LYS A 53 28.97 -18.49 -20.03
CA LYS A 53 28.65 -17.99 -21.38
C LYS A 53 28.61 -16.47 -21.49
N ILE A 54 28.16 -15.77 -20.46
CA ILE A 54 28.29 -14.31 -20.38
C ILE A 54 29.75 -13.89 -20.54
N LYS A 55 30.68 -14.55 -19.85
CA LYS A 55 32.11 -14.23 -19.91
C LYS A 55 32.75 -14.65 -21.23
N GLU A 56 32.46 -15.86 -21.71
CA GLU A 56 33.05 -16.42 -22.93
C GLU A 56 32.69 -15.62 -24.18
N ASP A 57 31.41 -15.26 -24.35
CA ASP A 57 30.95 -14.53 -25.52
C ASP A 57 31.02 -13.00 -25.33
N GLY A 58 31.33 -12.55 -24.11
CA GLY A 58 31.35 -11.15 -23.73
C GLY A 58 29.98 -10.49 -23.84
N LEU A 59 28.94 -11.16 -23.34
CA LEU A 59 27.55 -10.68 -23.39
C LEU A 59 27.34 -9.51 -22.42
N ASP A 60 26.63 -8.48 -22.87
CA ASP A 60 26.22 -7.33 -22.06
C ASP A 60 24.72 -7.38 -21.68
N ALA A 61 23.98 -8.32 -22.27
CA ALA A 61 22.58 -8.57 -21.99
C ALA A 61 22.22 -10.05 -22.12
N VAL A 62 21.30 -10.52 -21.28
CA VAL A 62 20.76 -11.88 -21.35
C VAL A 62 19.24 -11.88 -21.29
N SER A 63 18.62 -12.61 -22.22
CA SER A 63 17.20 -12.96 -22.16
C SER A 63 17.07 -14.38 -21.63
N ILE A 64 16.47 -14.53 -20.46
CA ILE A 64 16.21 -15.85 -19.87
C ILE A 64 14.77 -16.26 -20.16
N CYS A 65 14.61 -17.18 -21.11
CA CYS A 65 13.34 -17.73 -21.55
C CYS A 65 12.99 -18.96 -20.71
N ALA A 66 12.26 -18.74 -19.61
CA ALA A 66 12.02 -19.75 -18.58
C ALA A 66 10.72 -19.48 -17.80
N CYS A 67 10.79 -19.48 -16.47
CA CYS A 67 9.69 -19.07 -15.60
C CYS A 67 9.53 -17.56 -15.51
N SER A 68 8.35 -17.14 -15.06
CA SER A 68 8.00 -15.76 -14.70
C SER A 68 9.12 -15.06 -13.94
N SER A 69 9.26 -13.75 -14.15
CA SER A 69 10.17 -12.87 -13.43
C SER A 69 9.92 -12.86 -11.91
N ARG A 70 8.74 -13.29 -11.47
CA ARG A 70 8.36 -13.42 -10.07
C ARG A 70 8.89 -14.68 -9.39
N VAL A 71 9.39 -15.65 -10.15
CA VAL A 71 9.91 -16.92 -9.63
C VAL A 71 11.43 -16.95 -9.76
N ASN A 72 12.12 -17.28 -8.66
CA ASN A 72 13.59 -17.27 -8.58
C ASN A 72 14.18 -15.91 -9.00
N TYR A 73 13.55 -14.81 -8.57
CA TYR A 73 13.92 -13.44 -8.95
C TYR A 73 15.37 -13.09 -8.56
N ASP A 74 15.87 -13.71 -7.49
CA ASP A 74 17.22 -13.54 -6.92
C ASP A 74 18.29 -14.35 -7.66
N VAL A 75 17.91 -15.45 -8.31
CA VAL A 75 18.85 -16.35 -8.99
C VAL A 75 19.45 -15.68 -10.23
N PHE A 76 18.61 -15.03 -11.04
CA PHE A 76 18.97 -14.47 -12.34
C PHE A 76 19.36 -13.00 -12.26
N SER A 77 20.22 -12.67 -11.30
CA SER A 77 20.89 -11.38 -11.19
C SER A 77 22.37 -11.56 -11.50
N PHE A 78 22.86 -10.81 -12.48
CA PHE A 78 24.24 -10.86 -12.97
C PHE A 78 24.82 -9.46 -12.97
N GLU A 79 26.05 -9.33 -12.47
CA GLU A 79 26.71 -8.03 -12.31
C GLU A 79 26.96 -7.37 -13.68
N ASN A 80 26.53 -6.11 -13.82
CA ASN A 80 26.70 -5.29 -15.04
C ASN A 80 26.13 -5.90 -16.33
N VAL A 81 25.12 -6.77 -16.23
CA VAL A 81 24.45 -7.39 -17.39
C VAL A 81 22.96 -7.10 -17.33
N ALA A 82 22.39 -6.62 -18.43
CA ALA A 82 20.94 -6.42 -18.53
C ALA A 82 20.23 -7.78 -18.57
N VAL A 83 19.21 -7.98 -17.73
CA VAL A 83 18.46 -9.24 -17.68
C VAL A 83 17.01 -9.00 -18.08
N GLU A 84 16.55 -9.71 -19.11
CA GLU A 84 15.13 -9.82 -19.44
C GLU A 84 14.61 -11.22 -19.11
N ARG A 85 13.41 -11.30 -18.54
CA ARG A 85 12.76 -12.55 -18.13
C ARG A 85 11.57 -12.82 -19.03
N VAL A 86 11.73 -13.74 -19.98
CA VAL A 86 10.67 -14.15 -20.89
C VAL A 86 9.87 -15.30 -20.27
N ASN A 87 8.60 -15.05 -19.98
CA ASN A 87 7.71 -15.94 -19.24
C ASN A 87 7.11 -17.05 -20.14
N LEU A 88 7.91 -18.09 -20.44
CA LEU A 88 7.45 -19.25 -21.20
C LEU A 88 6.66 -20.24 -20.33
N ARG A 89 7.07 -20.45 -19.08
CA ARG A 89 6.44 -21.48 -18.23
C ARG A 89 5.03 -21.08 -17.81
N GLU A 90 4.86 -20.00 -17.06
CA GLU A 90 3.56 -19.56 -16.57
C GLU A 90 2.73 -18.90 -17.68
N GLY A 91 3.35 -18.09 -18.55
CA GLY A 91 2.63 -17.33 -19.58
C GLY A 91 2.15 -18.15 -20.78
N ILE A 92 2.72 -19.35 -20.98
CA ILE A 92 2.47 -20.20 -22.16
C ILE A 92 2.21 -21.66 -21.75
N VAL A 93 3.23 -22.37 -21.28
CA VAL A 93 3.20 -23.84 -21.15
C VAL A 93 2.19 -24.29 -20.09
N TRP A 94 2.02 -23.51 -19.02
CA TRP A 94 1.15 -23.83 -17.88
C TRP A 94 -0.21 -23.13 -17.92
N SER A 95 -0.49 -22.31 -18.93
CA SER A 95 -1.72 -21.52 -18.99
C SER A 95 -2.42 -21.51 -20.36
N ARG A 96 -1.89 -22.18 -21.38
CA ARG A 96 -2.50 -22.22 -22.73
C ARG A 96 -2.83 -23.65 -23.11
N PHE A 97 -4.12 -23.95 -23.11
CA PHE A 97 -4.67 -25.26 -23.39
C PHE A 97 -5.99 -25.13 -24.16
N LEU A 98 -6.26 -26.10 -25.04
CA LEU A 98 -7.62 -26.39 -25.45
C LEU A 98 -8.32 -27.19 -24.36
N LEU A 99 -9.57 -26.82 -24.07
CA LEU A 99 -10.41 -27.50 -23.09
C LEU A 99 -11.59 -28.16 -23.80
N GLY A 100 -11.86 -29.42 -23.45
CA GLY A 100 -13.07 -30.13 -23.89
C GLY A 100 -14.32 -29.69 -23.14
N GLU A 101 -15.48 -30.22 -23.51
CA GLU A 101 -16.77 -29.90 -22.88
C GLU A 101 -16.79 -30.19 -21.37
N GLY A 102 -16.02 -31.19 -20.91
CA GLY A 102 -15.87 -31.55 -19.50
C GLY A 102 -14.79 -30.76 -18.75
N GLY A 103 -14.10 -29.82 -19.42
CA GLY A 103 -12.99 -29.06 -18.84
C GLY A 103 -11.65 -29.79 -18.83
N GLU A 104 -11.56 -30.98 -19.44
CA GLU A 104 -10.31 -31.69 -19.63
C GLU A 104 -9.39 -30.99 -20.63
N ILE A 105 -8.08 -31.04 -20.38
CA ILE A 105 -7.07 -30.51 -21.29
C ILE A 105 -6.93 -31.46 -22.49
N LEU A 106 -7.13 -30.92 -23.69
CA LEU A 106 -7.01 -31.66 -24.94
C LEU A 106 -5.57 -31.67 -25.47
N GLU A 107 -5.30 -32.57 -26.43
CA GLU A 107 -4.00 -32.64 -27.10
C GLU A 107 -3.74 -31.42 -28.00
N ASP A 108 -2.49 -30.97 -28.05
CA ASP A 108 -2.07 -29.81 -28.86
C ASP A 108 -2.15 -30.07 -30.38
N THR A 109 -2.32 -31.33 -30.78
CA THR A 109 -2.49 -31.77 -32.17
C THR A 109 -3.87 -31.46 -32.73
N ILE A 110 -4.84 -31.13 -31.88
CA ILE A 110 -6.18 -30.74 -32.30
C ILE A 110 -6.15 -29.39 -33.00
N ASP A 111 -6.89 -29.27 -34.10
CA ASP A 111 -7.08 -28.04 -34.85
C ASP A 111 -7.69 -26.95 -33.96
N TYR A 112 -7.00 -25.81 -33.86
CA TYR A 112 -7.49 -24.60 -33.22
C TYR A 112 -8.51 -23.87 -34.11
N ILE A 113 -8.16 -23.81 -35.39
CA ILE A 113 -9.06 -23.49 -36.50
C ILE A 113 -8.82 -24.52 -37.60
N GLU A 114 -9.71 -24.58 -38.59
CA GLU A 114 -9.62 -25.56 -39.68
C GLU A 114 -8.23 -25.56 -40.34
N GLY A 115 -7.53 -26.69 -40.26
CA GLY A 115 -6.21 -26.88 -40.86
C GLY A 115 -5.03 -26.26 -40.10
N VAL A 116 -5.25 -25.68 -38.92
CA VAL A 116 -4.19 -25.12 -38.06
C VAL A 116 -4.24 -25.78 -36.68
N PRO A 117 -3.34 -26.74 -36.39
CA PRO A 117 -3.20 -27.33 -35.06
C PRO A 117 -2.90 -26.28 -33.98
N PHE A 118 -3.45 -26.48 -32.77
CA PHE A 118 -3.20 -25.61 -31.63
C PHE A 118 -1.71 -25.47 -31.28
N LYS A 119 -0.93 -26.53 -31.50
CA LYS A 119 0.53 -26.52 -31.36
C LYS A 119 1.18 -25.40 -32.17
N ASN A 120 0.70 -25.12 -33.37
CA ASN A 120 1.28 -24.07 -34.24
C ASN A 120 1.05 -22.68 -33.61
N GLU A 121 -0.14 -22.45 -33.05
CA GLU A 121 -0.49 -21.20 -32.39
C GLU A 121 0.25 -21.02 -31.06
N LEU A 122 0.41 -22.11 -30.31
CA LEU A 122 1.24 -22.13 -29.11
C LEU A 122 2.70 -21.80 -29.42
N MET A 123 3.25 -22.37 -30.50
CA MET A 123 4.60 -22.09 -30.98
C MET A 123 4.75 -20.66 -31.50
N ALA A 124 3.78 -20.13 -32.25
CA ALA A 124 3.78 -18.74 -32.69
C ALA A 124 3.82 -17.77 -31.49
N LEU A 125 2.99 -18.01 -30.47
CA LEU A 125 2.98 -17.25 -29.23
C LEU A 125 4.35 -17.31 -28.52
N ALA A 126 4.96 -18.49 -28.42
CA ALA A 126 6.26 -18.66 -27.77
C ALA A 126 7.39 -17.95 -28.53
N LYS A 127 7.38 -18.00 -29.87
CA LYS A 127 8.32 -17.24 -30.70
C LYS A 127 8.15 -15.73 -30.50
N ASP A 128 6.92 -15.23 -30.48
CA ASP A 128 6.63 -13.81 -30.21
C ASP A 128 7.21 -13.38 -28.85
N TYR A 129 7.08 -14.20 -27.81
CA TYR A 129 7.63 -13.90 -26.48
C TYR A 129 9.15 -13.80 -26.48
N VAL A 130 9.83 -14.73 -27.17
CA VAL A 130 11.30 -14.68 -27.34
C VAL A 130 11.71 -13.43 -28.11
N LYS A 131 11.02 -13.12 -29.22
CA LYS A 131 11.32 -11.94 -30.03
C LYS A 131 11.11 -10.64 -29.27
N MET A 132 10.02 -10.53 -28.50
CA MET A 132 9.78 -9.39 -27.62
C MET A 132 10.91 -9.20 -26.60
N GLY A 133 11.39 -10.29 -25.98
CA GLY A 133 12.50 -10.23 -25.03
C GLY A 133 13.80 -9.71 -25.66
N VAL A 134 14.15 -10.20 -26.84
CA VAL A 134 15.34 -9.73 -27.58
C VAL A 134 15.17 -8.27 -28.02
N ALA A 135 14.02 -7.90 -28.59
CA ALA A 135 13.71 -6.55 -29.03
C ALA A 135 13.76 -5.52 -27.89
N LYS A 136 13.33 -5.93 -26.69
CA LYS A 136 13.44 -5.12 -25.47
C LYS A 136 14.91 -4.85 -25.10
N LEU A 137 15.76 -5.88 -25.12
CA LEU A 137 17.18 -5.77 -24.76
C LEU A 137 18.01 -4.92 -25.75
N GLN A 138 17.61 -4.88 -27.03
CA GLN A 138 18.30 -4.07 -28.05
C GLN A 138 18.38 -2.59 -27.67
N VAL A 139 17.30 -2.04 -27.11
CA VAL A 139 17.22 -0.63 -26.68
C VAL A 139 17.35 -0.42 -25.17
N TYR A 140 17.57 -1.51 -24.42
CA TYR A 140 17.79 -1.46 -22.98
C TYR A 140 19.10 -0.73 -22.64
N LYS A 141 19.06 0.11 -21.61
CA LYS A 141 20.23 0.75 -21.01
C LYS A 141 20.28 0.37 -19.53
N LEU A 142 21.48 0.00 -19.04
CA LEU A 142 21.66 -0.31 -17.62
C LEU A 142 21.35 0.93 -16.77
N PRO A 143 20.43 0.81 -15.79
CA PRO A 143 20.21 1.86 -14.83
C PRO A 143 21.46 2.13 -14.00
N GLU A 144 21.66 3.40 -13.63
CA GLU A 144 22.68 3.80 -12.65
C GLU A 144 21.95 4.20 -11.36
N SER A 145 22.58 3.97 -10.21
CA SER A 145 22.09 4.48 -8.93
C SER A 145 21.90 5.99 -9.00
N PHE A 146 20.72 6.47 -8.63
CA PHE A 146 20.52 7.90 -8.46
C PHE A 146 21.40 8.41 -7.30
N LYS A 147 22.17 9.46 -7.54
CA LYS A 147 22.94 10.15 -6.52
C LYS A 147 22.47 11.60 -6.45
N THR A 148 22.18 12.05 -5.23
CA THR A 148 21.86 13.45 -4.98
C THR A 148 23.12 14.30 -5.18
N GLU A 149 22.95 15.53 -5.66
CA GLU A 149 24.06 16.49 -5.76
C GLU A 149 24.52 16.96 -4.38
N GLU A 150 23.58 17.06 -3.44
CA GLU A 150 23.83 17.36 -2.03
C GLU A 150 23.99 16.09 -1.19
N GLU A 151 24.79 16.18 -0.12
CA GLU A 151 24.85 15.14 0.89
C GLU A 151 23.50 15.00 1.60
N ILE A 152 23.01 13.76 1.68
CA ILE A 152 21.73 13.47 2.35
C ILE A 152 21.87 13.59 3.87
N SER A 153 20.85 14.11 4.53
CA SER A 153 20.70 14.00 5.98
C SER A 153 20.24 12.59 6.33
N LYS A 154 20.89 11.97 7.31
CA LYS A 154 20.41 10.72 7.94
C LYS A 154 19.57 11.01 9.19
N THR A 155 19.33 12.27 9.55
CA THR A 155 18.53 12.61 10.72
C THR A 155 17.05 12.29 10.49
N ILE A 156 16.40 11.65 11.46
CA ILE A 156 14.97 11.32 11.39
C ILE A 156 14.18 12.34 12.22
N LEU A 157 13.14 12.93 11.63
CA LEU A 157 12.20 13.78 12.34
C LEU A 157 11.05 12.93 12.89
N VAL A 158 10.76 13.07 14.17
CA VAL A 158 9.57 12.50 14.82
C VAL A 158 8.64 13.62 15.24
N ILE A 159 7.40 13.60 14.74
CA ILE A 159 6.39 14.62 15.05
C ILE A 159 5.38 14.04 16.04
N GLY A 160 5.44 14.49 17.29
CA GLY A 160 4.61 14.05 18.41
C GLY A 160 5.42 13.30 19.46
N GLY A 161 5.34 13.74 20.71
CA GLY A 161 6.07 13.19 21.87
C GLY A 161 5.24 12.22 22.73
N GLY A 162 4.22 11.57 22.14
CA GLY A 162 3.48 10.48 22.80
C GLY A 162 4.24 9.14 22.80
N VAL A 163 3.63 8.07 23.34
CA VAL A 163 4.27 6.74 23.39
C VAL A 163 4.82 6.28 22.05
N ALA A 164 4.06 6.49 20.96
CA ALA A 164 4.50 6.13 19.62
C ALA A 164 5.75 6.91 19.19
N GLY A 165 5.73 8.24 19.32
CA GLY A 165 6.87 9.06 18.91
C GLY A 165 8.11 8.87 19.79
N LEU A 166 7.96 8.75 21.11
CA LEU A 166 9.08 8.43 21.99
C LEU A 166 9.71 7.07 21.65
N THR A 167 8.87 6.07 21.35
CA THR A 167 9.36 4.76 20.90
C THR A 167 10.10 4.89 19.57
N ALA A 168 9.50 5.52 18.56
CA ALA A 168 10.13 5.69 17.25
C ALA A 168 11.48 6.42 17.34
N ALA A 169 11.57 7.45 18.18
CA ALA A 169 12.80 8.19 18.41
C ALA A 169 13.88 7.32 19.06
N LEU A 170 13.54 6.53 20.07
CA LEU A 170 14.48 5.62 20.73
C LEU A 170 14.96 4.52 19.79
N GLU A 171 14.06 3.90 19.03
CA GLU A 171 14.42 2.81 18.11
C GLU A 171 15.35 3.32 16.99
N ALA A 172 15.07 4.51 16.44
CA ALA A 172 15.95 5.17 15.49
C ALA A 172 17.33 5.51 16.09
N ALA A 173 17.35 6.09 17.30
CA ALA A 173 18.60 6.42 17.99
C ALA A 173 19.43 5.19 18.34
N ASN A 174 18.78 4.11 18.81
CA ASN A 174 19.42 2.83 19.11
C ASN A 174 20.00 2.16 17.86
N ALA A 175 19.39 2.38 16.69
CA ALA A 175 19.94 1.97 15.40
C ALA A 175 21.07 2.88 14.88
N GLY A 176 21.43 3.94 15.63
CA GLY A 176 22.57 4.82 15.34
C GLY A 176 22.22 6.13 14.62
N TYR A 177 20.95 6.40 14.35
CA TYR A 177 20.49 7.58 13.62
C TYR A 177 20.26 8.76 14.58
N ASP A 178 20.59 9.98 14.15
CA ASP A 178 20.24 11.17 14.92
C ASP A 178 18.75 11.47 14.73
N VAL A 179 18.10 11.97 15.79
CA VAL A 179 16.65 12.19 15.81
C VAL A 179 16.34 13.60 16.27
N VAL A 180 15.38 14.22 15.58
CA VAL A 180 14.73 15.45 16.02
C VAL A 180 13.31 15.11 16.41
N LEU A 181 12.93 15.35 17.67
CA LEU A 181 11.57 15.11 18.15
C LEU A 181 10.88 16.46 18.40
N VAL A 182 9.71 16.66 17.77
CA VAL A 182 8.91 17.88 17.90
C VAL A 182 7.61 17.57 18.66
N GLU A 183 7.40 18.22 19.79
CA GLU A 183 6.19 18.14 20.61
C GLU A 183 5.54 19.52 20.74
N LYS A 184 4.24 19.59 20.44
CA LYS A 184 3.46 20.84 20.49
C LYS A 184 3.18 21.29 21.92
N GLU A 185 3.09 20.36 22.86
CA GLU A 185 2.84 20.63 24.27
C GLU A 185 4.13 20.99 25.02
N LYS A 186 3.97 21.48 26.26
CA LYS A 186 5.10 21.79 27.15
C LYS A 186 5.82 20.55 27.67
N GLU A 187 5.14 19.42 27.70
CA GLU A 187 5.59 18.17 28.29
C GLU A 187 5.44 17.03 27.29
N LEU A 188 6.35 16.06 27.37
CA LEU A 188 6.27 14.83 26.61
C LEU A 188 5.27 13.87 27.26
N GLY A 189 4.89 12.84 26.50
CA GLY A 189 4.18 11.66 26.97
C GLY A 189 2.72 11.56 26.52
N GLY A 190 2.20 12.58 25.86
CA GLY A 190 0.90 12.57 25.22
C GLY A 190 -0.23 12.13 26.16
N PHE A 191 -1.19 11.35 25.64
CA PHE A 191 -2.35 10.93 26.41
C PHE A 191 -2.01 9.96 27.56
N VAL A 192 -0.99 9.11 27.39
CA VAL A 192 -0.61 8.08 28.38
C VAL A 192 -0.04 8.72 29.65
N ALA A 193 0.65 9.85 29.53
CA ALA A 193 1.15 10.58 30.71
C ALA A 193 0.03 11.16 31.57
N LYS A 194 -1.19 11.31 31.02
CA LYS A 194 -2.37 11.80 31.74
C LYS A 194 -3.11 10.71 32.51
N MET A 195 -2.78 9.43 32.29
CA MET A 195 -3.43 8.30 32.96
C MET A 195 -2.86 8.06 34.37
N LYS A 196 -3.67 7.48 35.27
CA LYS A 196 -3.19 6.92 36.55
C LYS A 196 -2.25 5.71 36.32
N GLY A 197 -2.58 4.90 35.32
CA GLY A 197 -1.88 3.67 34.96
C GLY A 197 -2.44 3.07 33.66
N HIS A 198 -1.83 1.98 33.21
CA HIS A 198 -2.29 1.22 32.04
C HIS A 198 -2.18 -0.29 32.26
N CYS A 199 -2.91 -1.06 31.45
CA CYS A 199 -2.78 -2.51 31.44
C CYS A 199 -1.35 -2.91 31.03
N GLU A 200 -0.77 -3.91 31.71
CA GLU A 200 0.55 -4.45 31.39
C GLU A 200 0.73 -4.71 29.90
N VAL A 201 1.86 -4.26 29.33
CA VAL A 201 2.23 -4.51 27.92
C VAL A 201 3.19 -5.69 27.77
N LYS A 202 3.44 -6.41 28.86
CA LYS A 202 4.30 -7.61 28.95
C LYS A 202 3.57 -8.69 29.74
N HIS A 203 3.98 -9.95 29.55
CA HIS A 203 3.43 -11.08 30.29
C HIS A 203 3.49 -10.82 31.81
N PRO A 204 2.40 -11.07 32.59
CA PRO A 204 1.24 -11.92 32.26
C PRO A 204 -0.03 -11.22 31.73
N PHE A 205 -0.01 -9.89 31.50
CA PHE A 205 -1.18 -9.12 31.02
C PHE A 205 -2.40 -9.16 31.96
N LYS A 206 -2.17 -9.11 33.28
CA LYS A 206 -3.22 -9.22 34.30
C LYS A 206 -3.36 -7.99 35.20
N ASN A 207 -2.32 -7.16 35.25
CA ASN A 207 -2.28 -6.05 36.20
C ASN A 207 -2.34 -4.68 35.52
N ILE A 208 -2.54 -3.68 36.37
CA ILE A 208 -2.35 -2.28 36.02
C ILE A 208 -0.98 -1.87 36.52
N VAL A 209 -0.20 -1.25 35.64
CA VAL A 209 1.14 -0.74 35.92
C VAL A 209 1.16 0.78 35.76
N PRO A 210 2.14 1.48 36.38
CA PRO A 210 2.36 2.90 36.14
C PRO A 210 2.55 3.20 34.64
N PRO A 211 2.25 4.42 34.18
CA PRO A 211 2.46 4.84 32.79
C PRO A 211 3.88 4.55 32.28
N ILE A 212 4.02 3.59 31.36
CA ILE A 212 5.30 3.23 30.70
C ILE A 212 6.00 4.44 30.06
N VAL A 213 5.21 5.45 29.68
CA VAL A 213 5.70 6.66 29.04
C VAL A 213 6.71 7.42 29.90
N ASN A 214 6.66 7.32 31.22
CA ASN A 214 7.60 8.01 32.11
C ASN A 214 9.04 7.48 31.93
N GLU A 215 9.17 6.17 31.72
CA GLU A 215 10.46 5.54 31.42
C GLU A 215 10.96 5.98 30.03
N LEU A 216 10.07 5.98 29.03
CA LEU A 216 10.40 6.42 27.67
C LEU A 216 10.86 7.88 27.61
N ILE A 217 10.18 8.78 28.33
CA ILE A 217 10.59 10.19 28.45
C ILE A 217 12.00 10.28 29.03
N SER A 218 12.27 9.57 30.13
CA SER A 218 13.57 9.57 30.78
C SER A 218 14.67 9.06 29.85
N GLN A 219 14.40 8.00 29.07
CA GLN A 219 15.36 7.49 28.09
C GLN A 219 15.60 8.48 26.94
N VAL A 220 14.55 9.13 26.43
CA VAL A 220 14.66 10.12 25.34
C VAL A 220 15.44 11.36 25.79
N GLU A 221 15.13 11.91 26.97
CA GLU A 221 15.79 13.13 27.46
C GLU A 221 17.27 12.91 27.82
N ASN A 222 17.67 11.67 28.13
CA ASN A 222 19.06 11.31 28.42
C ASN A 222 19.83 10.77 27.19
N ASN A 223 19.22 10.75 26.00
CA ASN A 223 19.87 10.22 24.80
C ASN A 223 20.50 11.35 23.98
N GLU A 224 21.83 11.33 23.83
CA GLU A 224 22.60 12.36 23.12
C GLU A 224 22.28 12.45 21.61
N LYS A 225 21.70 11.40 21.02
CA LYS A 225 21.27 11.39 19.61
C LYS A 225 19.90 11.99 19.38
N ILE A 226 19.14 12.32 20.44
CA ILE A 226 17.77 12.82 20.31
C ILE A 226 17.70 14.28 20.76
N LYS A 227 17.49 15.18 19.79
CA LYS A 227 17.19 16.59 20.07
C LYS A 227 15.68 16.79 20.20
N VAL A 228 15.23 17.23 21.38
CA VAL A 228 13.80 17.47 21.67
C VAL A 228 13.46 18.95 21.59
N TYR A 229 12.46 19.29 20.79
CA TYR A 229 11.77 20.58 20.80
C TYR A 229 10.39 20.43 21.43
N LYS A 230 10.16 21.13 22.55
CA LYS A 230 8.85 21.23 23.22
C LYS A 230 8.21 22.57 22.90
N LYS A 231 6.88 22.68 23.02
CA LYS A 231 6.11 23.84 22.54
C LYS A 231 6.44 24.21 21.09
N ALA A 232 6.62 23.18 20.28
CA ALA A 232 7.11 23.32 18.94
C ALA A 232 6.17 22.65 17.95
N THR A 233 6.00 23.29 16.79
CA THR A 233 5.22 22.76 15.68
C THR A 233 6.03 22.83 14.39
N VAL A 234 5.70 21.95 13.43
CA VAL A 234 6.27 22.03 12.10
C VAL A 234 5.54 23.12 11.33
N ALA A 235 6.24 24.19 10.97
CA ALA A 235 5.67 25.30 10.20
C ALA A 235 5.60 24.97 8.71
N ASN A 236 6.61 24.30 8.19
CA ASN A 236 6.75 24.01 6.76
C ASN A 236 7.74 22.86 6.53
N ILE A 237 7.46 22.02 5.53
CA ILE A 237 8.38 20.99 5.03
C ILE A 237 8.54 21.16 3.51
N ALA A 238 9.76 21.47 3.09
CA ALA A 238 10.16 21.53 1.69
C ALA A 238 11.15 20.40 1.34
N GLY A 239 11.40 20.19 0.05
CA GLY A 239 12.40 19.22 -0.42
C GLY A 239 11.89 17.78 -0.45
N MET A 240 12.79 16.81 -0.40
CA MET A 240 12.50 15.41 -0.70
C MET A 240 13.19 14.48 0.29
N PRO A 241 12.84 13.18 0.36
CA PRO A 241 13.54 12.24 1.23
C PRO A 241 15.05 12.29 1.06
N GLY A 242 15.78 12.31 2.18
CA GLY A 242 17.22 12.57 2.27
C GLY A 242 17.59 14.05 2.32
N LEU A 243 16.74 14.94 1.81
CA LEU A 243 16.98 16.38 1.63
C LEU A 243 15.74 17.20 2.03
N PHE A 244 15.05 16.81 3.10
CA PHE A 244 13.97 17.63 3.62
C PHE A 244 14.54 18.84 4.32
N ASN A 245 13.98 20.00 4.00
CA ASN A 245 14.23 21.22 4.74
C ASN A 245 13.02 21.54 5.61
N VAL A 246 13.16 21.42 6.93
CA VAL A 246 12.05 21.51 7.87
C VAL A 246 12.20 22.77 8.69
N LYS A 247 11.17 23.62 8.67
CA LYS A 247 11.06 24.79 9.55
C LYS A 247 10.23 24.42 10.77
N ILE A 248 10.86 24.47 11.94
CA ILE A 248 10.25 24.18 13.23
C ILE A 248 10.00 25.51 13.93
N ASN A 249 8.74 25.80 14.24
CA ASN A 249 8.38 26.94 15.06
C ASN A 249 8.48 26.55 16.54
N VAL A 250 9.35 27.22 17.30
CA VAL A 250 9.56 27.02 18.74
C VAL A 250 9.24 28.34 19.44
N ASP A 251 8.14 28.38 20.21
CA ASP A 251 7.68 29.58 20.92
C ASP A 251 7.66 30.86 20.02
N GLY A 252 7.27 30.71 18.74
CA GLY A 252 7.14 31.80 17.77
C GLY A 252 8.41 32.12 16.96
N LYS A 253 9.52 31.42 17.19
CA LYS A 253 10.76 31.54 16.40
C LYS A 253 10.91 30.34 15.48
N GLU A 254 11.29 30.56 14.22
CA GLU A 254 11.53 29.47 13.28
C GLU A 254 13.01 29.05 13.28
N GLU A 255 13.24 27.75 13.43
CA GLU A 255 14.54 27.11 13.24
C GLU A 255 14.47 26.16 12.05
N GLU A 256 15.51 26.19 11.21
CA GLU A 256 15.60 25.38 10.00
C GLU A 256 16.50 24.17 10.24
N VAL A 257 16.03 22.97 9.89
CA VAL A 257 16.72 21.71 10.13
C VAL A 257 16.66 20.80 8.91
N LYS A 258 17.82 20.26 8.49
CA LYS A 258 17.91 19.25 7.43
C LYS A 258 17.53 17.86 7.96
N ILE A 259 16.52 17.25 7.35
CA ILE A 259 15.96 15.96 7.75
C ILE A 259 16.02 14.97 6.58
N GLY A 260 16.28 13.71 6.88
CA GLY A 260 16.28 12.64 5.90
C GLY A 260 14.91 11.99 5.71
N ALA A 261 14.28 11.59 6.81
CA ALA A 261 12.99 10.89 6.82
C ALA A 261 12.14 11.34 8.00
N ILE A 262 10.83 11.11 7.92
CA ILE A 262 9.86 11.63 8.88
C ILE A 262 8.99 10.50 9.41
N VAL A 263 8.81 10.45 10.73
CA VAL A 263 7.79 9.65 11.41
C VAL A 263 6.74 10.60 11.99
N LEU A 264 5.53 10.56 11.43
CA LEU A 264 4.37 11.26 11.95
C LEU A 264 3.77 10.42 13.08
N ALA A 265 3.78 10.93 14.32
CA ALA A 265 3.30 10.24 15.52
C ALA A 265 2.41 11.16 16.37
N ALA A 266 1.61 11.99 15.70
CA ALA A 266 0.92 13.13 16.31
C ALA A 266 -0.30 12.74 17.18
N GLY A 267 -0.67 11.45 17.21
CA GLY A 267 -1.63 10.86 18.13
C GLY A 267 -3.10 11.09 17.76
N PHE A 268 -3.94 11.25 18.78
CA PHE A 268 -5.39 11.36 18.62
C PHE A 268 -5.96 12.38 19.62
N LYS A 269 -7.23 12.75 19.42
CA LYS A 269 -8.06 13.45 20.39
C LYS A 269 -9.26 12.59 20.77
N PRO A 270 -9.75 12.69 22.01
CA PRO A 270 -11.00 12.07 22.39
C PRO A 270 -12.16 12.57 21.52
N TYR A 271 -13.12 11.69 21.25
CA TYR A 271 -14.36 12.08 20.58
C TYR A 271 -15.08 13.20 21.33
N ASP A 272 -15.70 14.13 20.58
CA ASP A 272 -16.41 15.27 21.15
C ASP A 272 -17.69 14.81 21.89
N ALA A 273 -17.58 14.69 23.21
CA ALA A 273 -18.66 14.25 24.07
C ALA A 273 -19.84 15.24 24.13
N SER A 274 -19.68 16.51 23.70
CA SER A 274 -20.80 17.47 23.65
C SER A 274 -21.94 16.99 22.73
N LYS A 275 -21.62 16.11 21.77
CA LYS A 275 -22.58 15.46 20.88
C LYS A 275 -23.37 14.33 21.55
N LEU A 276 -23.04 13.97 22.79
CA LEU A 276 -23.63 12.87 23.56
C LEU A 276 -24.56 13.37 24.67
N GLY A 277 -25.20 14.52 24.48
CA GLY A 277 -26.15 15.08 25.45
C GLY A 277 -27.34 14.16 25.76
N PHE A 278 -27.72 13.29 24.82
CA PHE A 278 -28.75 12.26 25.02
C PHE A 278 -28.34 11.16 26.02
N LEU A 279 -27.04 11.00 26.28
CA LEU A 279 -26.49 10.15 27.35
C LEU A 279 -26.23 10.95 28.64
N GLY A 280 -26.78 12.16 28.75
CA GLY A 280 -26.66 13.01 29.93
C GLY A 280 -25.39 13.84 30.03
N TYR A 281 -24.46 13.74 29.06
CA TYR A 281 -23.23 14.55 29.10
C TYR A 281 -23.55 16.05 28.99
N GLY A 282 -22.94 16.87 29.84
CA GLY A 282 -23.18 18.32 29.91
C GLY A 282 -24.47 18.71 30.63
N ASN A 283 -25.49 17.84 30.66
CA ASN A 283 -26.76 18.06 31.34
C ASN A 283 -26.73 17.57 32.80
N ILE A 284 -26.06 16.44 33.06
CA ILE A 284 -25.98 15.81 34.37
C ILE A 284 -24.52 15.86 34.84
N LYS A 285 -24.25 16.53 35.96
CA LYS A 285 -22.87 16.76 36.46
C LYS A 285 -22.10 15.47 36.75
N ASN A 286 -22.80 14.39 37.11
CA ASN A 286 -22.21 13.10 37.43
C ASN A 286 -22.08 12.15 36.21
N VAL A 287 -22.23 12.70 35.00
CA VAL A 287 -21.88 12.01 33.74
C VAL A 287 -20.56 12.58 33.25
N VAL A 288 -19.51 11.75 33.24
CA VAL A 288 -18.17 12.12 32.79
C VAL A 288 -17.71 11.21 31.65
N THR A 289 -16.68 11.61 30.94
CA THR A 289 -16.00 10.75 29.96
C THR A 289 -14.97 9.85 30.63
N ASN A 290 -14.60 8.75 29.97
CA ASN A 290 -13.46 7.93 30.38
C ASN A 290 -12.15 8.74 30.46
N VAL A 291 -12.01 9.84 29.72
CA VAL A 291 -10.85 10.74 29.79
C VAL A 291 -10.84 11.53 31.10
N GLN A 292 -11.96 12.19 31.43
CA GLN A 292 -12.11 12.92 32.69
C GLN A 292 -11.96 11.97 33.89
N PHE A 293 -12.45 10.74 33.77
CA PHE A 293 -12.28 9.73 34.80
C PHE A 293 -10.81 9.34 35.02
N GLU A 294 -9.96 9.30 33.98
CA GLU A 294 -8.50 9.13 34.17
C GLU A 294 -7.88 10.29 34.94
N GLU A 295 -8.29 11.53 34.65
CA GLU A 295 -7.79 12.71 35.35
C GLU A 295 -8.17 12.67 36.83
N MET A 296 -9.43 12.35 37.13
CA MET A 296 -9.91 12.09 38.50
C MET A 296 -9.09 11.00 39.19
N ALA A 297 -8.85 9.88 38.50
CA ALA A 297 -8.09 8.76 39.03
C ALA A 297 -6.61 9.12 39.31
N LYS A 298 -5.98 9.91 38.42
CA LYS A 298 -4.59 10.37 38.57
C LYS A 298 -4.43 11.30 39.77
N GLU A 299 -5.43 12.14 40.05
CA GLU A 299 -5.47 13.00 41.22
C GLU A 299 -5.89 12.26 42.51
N GLY A 300 -6.28 10.99 42.41
CA GLY A 300 -6.82 10.21 43.54
C GLY A 300 -8.21 10.67 44.02
N LYS A 301 -8.94 11.41 43.18
CA LYS A 301 -10.25 12.00 43.52
C LYS A 301 -11.41 11.16 42.98
N PHE A 302 -11.77 10.11 43.71
CA PHE A 302 -12.94 9.28 43.39
C PHE A 302 -14.21 9.80 44.08
N VAL A 303 -14.60 11.04 43.74
CA VAL A 303 -15.77 11.73 44.31
C VAL A 303 -16.69 12.23 43.20
N ARG A 304 -18.00 12.35 43.50
CA ARG A 304 -19.02 12.86 42.57
C ARG A 304 -18.73 14.34 42.23
N PRO A 305 -18.71 14.72 40.94
CA PRO A 305 -18.55 16.12 40.55
C PRO A 305 -19.67 17.05 41.05
N SER A 306 -20.88 16.53 41.31
CA SER A 306 -22.03 17.33 41.74
C SER A 306 -21.88 17.90 43.16
N ASP A 307 -21.37 17.09 44.09
CA ASP A 307 -21.44 17.37 45.54
C ASP A 307 -20.24 16.88 46.35
N GLY A 308 -19.25 16.24 45.72
CA GLY A 308 -18.05 15.76 46.39
C GLY A 308 -18.24 14.48 47.22
N ALA A 309 -19.41 13.83 47.18
CA ALA A 309 -19.62 12.57 47.89
C ALA A 309 -18.78 11.42 47.27
N PRO A 310 -18.36 10.41 48.05
CA PRO A 310 -17.59 9.27 47.52
C PRO A 310 -18.36 8.48 46.46
N ILE A 311 -17.65 8.03 45.41
CA ILE A 311 -18.23 7.15 44.38
C ILE A 311 -18.21 5.71 44.90
N LYS A 312 -19.38 5.14 45.23
CA LYS A 312 -19.55 3.74 45.62
C LYS A 312 -20.13 2.86 44.52
N SER A 313 -20.68 3.48 43.49
CA SER A 313 -21.24 2.80 42.33
C SER A 313 -20.96 3.59 41.06
N VAL A 314 -20.39 2.93 40.06
CA VAL A 314 -20.06 3.53 38.76
C VAL A 314 -20.62 2.68 37.62
N LEU A 315 -21.19 3.31 36.60
CA LEU A 315 -21.65 2.64 35.39
C LEU A 315 -20.90 3.15 34.16
N PHE A 316 -20.27 2.23 33.43
CA PHE A 316 -19.58 2.49 32.18
C PHE A 316 -20.51 2.18 31.00
N ILE A 317 -20.73 3.17 30.14
CA ILE A 317 -21.45 3.00 28.87
C ILE A 317 -20.41 2.77 27.77
N GLN A 318 -20.31 1.53 27.27
CA GLN A 318 -19.43 1.22 26.14
C GLN A 318 -19.90 1.86 24.84
N CYS A 319 -18.96 2.08 23.93
CA CYS A 319 -19.23 2.58 22.59
C CYS A 319 -19.99 3.92 22.57
N ALA A 320 -19.81 4.77 23.58
CA ALA A 320 -20.45 6.08 23.63
C ALA A 320 -19.96 6.96 22.45
N GLY A 321 -20.84 7.22 21.47
CA GLY A 321 -20.51 7.92 20.22
C GLY A 321 -19.69 7.11 19.22
N GLN A 322 -19.73 5.77 19.30
CA GLN A 322 -18.95 4.87 18.43
C GLN A 322 -19.78 3.71 17.94
N ARG A 323 -19.40 3.15 16.78
CA ARG A 323 -20.18 2.13 16.06
C ARG A 323 -21.64 2.58 15.87
N ASP A 324 -21.78 3.86 15.53
CA ASP A 324 -23.06 4.56 15.40
C ASP A 324 -23.05 5.39 14.12
N GLU A 325 -24.09 5.24 13.31
CA GLU A 325 -24.25 5.91 12.01
C GLU A 325 -24.34 7.44 12.11
N ASN A 326 -24.74 7.97 13.27
CA ASN A 326 -24.83 9.41 13.52
C ASN A 326 -23.55 9.98 14.15
N HIS A 327 -22.60 9.12 14.52
CA HIS A 327 -21.36 9.50 15.20
C HIS A 327 -20.14 8.84 14.51
N LEU A 328 -19.29 8.11 15.25
CA LEU A 328 -18.16 7.38 14.65
C LEU A 328 -18.64 6.00 14.15
N LEU A 329 -18.46 5.72 12.86
CA LEU A 329 -18.82 4.44 12.24
C LEU A 329 -17.94 3.25 12.67
N TYR A 330 -16.80 3.53 13.30
CA TYR A 330 -15.78 2.54 13.66
C TYR A 330 -15.68 2.30 15.17
N CYS A 331 -14.97 1.22 15.53
CA CYS A 331 -14.62 0.90 16.91
C CYS A 331 -13.20 1.42 17.22
N SER A 332 -13.01 2.11 18.35
CA SER A 332 -11.67 2.60 18.72
C SER A 332 -10.74 1.55 19.35
N GLY A 333 -11.15 0.26 19.40
CA GLY A 333 -10.29 -0.86 19.80
C GLY A 333 -9.80 -0.91 21.26
N TYR A 334 -9.89 0.21 22.01
CA TYR A 334 -9.33 0.37 23.36
C TYR A 334 -10.38 0.59 24.46
N CYS A 335 -11.57 1.12 24.14
CA CYS A 335 -12.52 1.62 25.14
C CYS A 335 -13.00 0.54 26.13
N CYS A 336 -13.15 -0.70 25.68
CA CYS A 336 -13.46 -1.86 26.54
C CYS A 336 -12.37 -2.08 27.60
N LEU A 337 -11.11 -2.13 27.15
CA LEU A 337 -9.95 -2.32 28.04
C LEU A 337 -9.81 -1.13 29.00
N ALA A 338 -10.04 0.10 28.52
CA ALA A 338 -10.04 1.30 29.34
C ALA A 338 -11.07 1.22 30.47
N SER A 339 -12.28 0.77 30.18
CA SER A 339 -13.35 0.70 31.18
C SER A 339 -13.12 -0.41 32.20
N LEU A 340 -12.59 -1.56 31.79
CA LEU A 340 -12.17 -2.63 32.71
C LEU A 340 -11.06 -2.13 33.66
N LYS A 341 -10.10 -1.38 33.12
CA LYS A 341 -9.04 -0.74 33.91
C LYS A 341 -9.60 0.26 34.92
N GLN A 342 -10.53 1.09 34.48
CA GLN A 342 -11.15 2.12 35.32
C GLN A 342 -12.06 1.52 36.40
N ALA A 343 -12.77 0.43 36.10
CA ALA A 343 -13.50 -0.36 37.09
C ALA A 343 -12.56 -0.85 38.18
N LYS A 344 -11.41 -1.44 37.81
CA LYS A 344 -10.40 -1.90 38.77
C LYS A 344 -9.88 -0.78 39.68
N TYR A 345 -9.71 0.45 39.19
CA TYR A 345 -9.29 1.56 40.04
C TYR A 345 -10.24 1.83 41.21
N ILE A 346 -11.55 1.76 40.97
CA ILE A 346 -12.56 1.95 42.00
C ILE A 346 -12.54 0.80 42.99
N ARG A 347 -12.44 -0.44 42.49
CA ARG A 347 -12.36 -1.66 43.31
C ARG A 347 -11.11 -1.70 44.20
N GLU A 348 -9.99 -1.16 43.73
CA GLU A 348 -8.75 -1.02 44.51
C GLU A 348 -8.85 0.02 45.62
N VAL A 349 -9.65 1.07 45.43
CA VAL A 349 -9.87 2.13 46.44
C VAL A 349 -10.92 1.72 47.46
N ASP A 350 -12.00 1.09 47.00
CA ASP A 350 -13.09 0.59 47.84
C ASP A 350 -13.52 -0.82 47.38
N PRO A 351 -13.11 -1.87 48.13
CA PRO A 351 -13.49 -3.26 47.87
C PRO A 351 -14.99 -3.56 48.00
N ASP A 352 -15.84 -2.62 48.44
CA ASP A 352 -17.29 -2.75 48.46
C ASP A 352 -17.98 -1.97 47.31
N ALA A 353 -17.25 -1.17 46.55
CA ALA A 353 -17.81 -0.37 45.45
C ALA A 353 -18.22 -1.22 44.24
N LYS A 354 -19.29 -0.83 43.54
CA LYS A 354 -19.84 -1.60 42.41
C LYS A 354 -19.52 -0.93 41.08
N ALA A 355 -18.93 -1.67 40.15
CA ALA A 355 -18.68 -1.22 38.79
C ALA A 355 -19.56 -1.98 37.79
N PHE A 356 -20.44 -1.28 37.10
CA PHE A 356 -21.31 -1.84 36.06
C PHE A 356 -20.74 -1.48 34.69
N ILE A 357 -20.57 -2.44 33.80
CA ILE A 357 -20.12 -2.19 32.42
C ILE A 357 -21.19 -2.70 31.46
N ILE A 358 -21.83 -1.74 30.77
CA ILE A 358 -22.88 -2.01 29.80
C ILE A 358 -22.27 -2.00 28.41
N TYR A 359 -22.38 -3.12 27.70
CA TYR A 359 -21.75 -3.30 26.40
C TYR A 359 -22.66 -4.00 25.39
N ASP A 360 -22.37 -3.84 24.11
CA ASP A 360 -22.93 -4.71 23.06
C ASP A 360 -21.96 -5.88 22.79
N HIS A 361 -20.69 -5.56 22.53
CA HIS A 361 -19.60 -6.54 22.43
C HIS A 361 -18.41 -6.10 23.29
N MET A 362 -17.88 -7.02 24.12
CA MET A 362 -16.61 -6.81 24.82
C MET A 362 -15.46 -7.15 23.87
N ARG A 363 -14.56 -6.19 23.61
CA ARG A 363 -13.43 -6.36 22.67
C ARG A 363 -12.10 -6.20 23.40
N THR A 364 -11.65 -7.28 24.03
CA THR A 364 -10.32 -7.41 24.65
C THR A 364 -9.43 -8.29 23.77
N MET A 365 -8.80 -7.68 22.77
CA MET A 365 -8.13 -8.41 21.70
C MET A 365 -6.90 -9.19 22.20
N GLY A 366 -6.75 -10.43 21.73
CA GLY A 366 -5.58 -11.27 21.95
C GLY A 366 -5.33 -11.58 23.42
N ILE A 367 -4.09 -11.34 23.87
CA ILE A 367 -3.64 -11.75 25.21
C ILE A 367 -4.25 -10.92 26.36
N TYR A 368 -4.88 -9.78 26.05
CA TYR A 368 -5.60 -8.96 27.03
C TYR A 368 -6.88 -9.62 27.55
N GLU A 369 -7.29 -10.76 26.98
CA GLU A 369 -8.29 -11.65 27.55
C GLU A 369 -7.94 -12.07 28.99
N ASN A 370 -6.66 -12.17 29.33
CA ASN A 370 -6.24 -12.46 30.71
C ASN A 370 -6.63 -11.34 31.69
N PHE A 371 -6.55 -10.08 31.24
CA PHE A 371 -6.99 -8.93 32.03
C PHE A 371 -8.51 -8.96 32.17
N TYR A 372 -9.23 -9.25 31.10
CA TYR A 372 -10.69 -9.40 31.13
C TYR A 372 -11.14 -10.44 32.16
N LYS A 373 -10.57 -11.64 32.13
CA LYS A 373 -10.85 -12.71 33.11
C LYS A 373 -10.62 -12.28 34.54
N THR A 374 -9.52 -11.55 34.78
CA THR A 374 -9.21 -11.02 36.12
C THR A 374 -10.33 -10.11 36.65
N LEU A 375 -10.98 -9.34 35.77
CA LEU A 375 -12.10 -8.48 36.13
C LEU A 375 -13.43 -9.25 36.23
N GLN A 376 -13.60 -10.34 35.47
CA GLN A 376 -14.77 -11.23 35.62
C GLN A 376 -14.78 -11.95 36.98
N ASP A 377 -13.60 -12.24 37.53
CA ASP A 377 -13.44 -12.89 38.83
C ASP A 377 -13.64 -11.91 40.03
N ASP A 378 -13.74 -10.60 39.78
CA ASP A 378 -14.00 -9.60 40.84
C ASP A 378 -15.52 -9.50 41.13
N PRO A 379 -15.98 -9.82 42.36
CA PRO A 379 -17.40 -9.85 42.69
C PRO A 379 -18.10 -8.47 42.68
N GLY A 380 -17.33 -7.37 42.65
CA GLY A 380 -17.87 -6.02 42.53
C GLY A 380 -17.95 -5.50 41.09
N VAL A 381 -17.58 -6.31 40.10
CA VAL A 381 -17.62 -5.95 38.68
C VAL A 381 -18.77 -6.70 37.99
N PHE A 382 -19.74 -5.93 37.50
CA PHE A 382 -20.93 -6.44 36.84
C PHE A 382 -20.85 -6.13 35.35
N LEU A 383 -20.88 -7.18 34.54
CA LEU A 383 -20.79 -7.11 33.10
C LEU A 383 -22.13 -7.55 32.53
N THR A 384 -22.77 -6.73 31.71
CA THR A 384 -24.01 -7.14 31.05
C THR A 384 -24.09 -6.60 29.62
N LYS A 385 -24.64 -7.43 28.74
CA LYS A 385 -25.03 -6.98 27.42
C LYS A 385 -26.29 -6.12 27.55
N GLY A 386 -26.33 -4.97 26.89
CA GLY A 386 -27.53 -4.15 26.86
C GLY A 386 -27.32 -2.82 26.15
N LYS A 387 -28.44 -2.17 25.82
CA LYS A 387 -28.49 -0.86 25.18
C LYS A 387 -29.03 0.15 26.18
N VAL A 388 -28.27 1.21 26.44
CA VAL A 388 -28.74 2.32 27.28
C VAL A 388 -29.74 3.15 26.47
N VAL A 389 -30.95 3.30 27.01
CA VAL A 389 -32.04 4.04 26.35
C VAL A 389 -32.34 5.37 27.03
N GLU A 390 -32.01 5.51 28.32
CA GLU A 390 -32.22 6.74 29.08
C GLU A 390 -31.12 6.91 30.14
N VAL A 391 -30.63 8.15 30.26
CA VAL A 391 -29.79 8.61 31.36
C VAL A 391 -30.43 9.88 31.91
N SER A 392 -30.87 9.84 33.17
CA SER A 392 -31.57 10.93 33.84
C SER A 392 -31.06 11.14 35.27
N GLU A 393 -31.40 12.28 35.89
CA GLU A 393 -31.08 12.52 37.30
C GLU A 393 -31.90 11.56 38.17
N GLY A 394 -31.22 10.87 39.08
CA GLY A 394 -31.82 10.00 40.08
C GLY A 394 -31.96 10.69 41.45
N GLU A 395 -32.43 9.93 42.43
CA GLU A 395 -32.53 10.39 43.83
C GLU A 395 -31.14 10.55 44.48
N ASP A 396 -31.02 11.40 45.50
CA ASP A 396 -29.80 11.60 46.31
C ASP A 396 -28.52 11.94 45.50
N GLY A 397 -28.69 12.66 44.39
CA GLY A 397 -27.60 13.07 43.49
C GLY A 397 -27.03 11.92 42.66
N LYS A 398 -27.70 10.76 42.61
CA LYS A 398 -27.34 9.65 41.73
C LYS A 398 -27.78 9.91 40.30
N VAL A 399 -27.29 9.07 39.39
CA VAL A 399 -27.71 9.02 38.00
C VAL A 399 -28.53 7.76 37.80
N LYS A 400 -29.74 7.92 37.25
CA LYS A 400 -30.62 6.83 36.85
C LYS A 400 -30.29 6.43 35.42
N VAL A 401 -30.02 5.15 35.20
CA VAL A 401 -29.73 4.60 33.88
C VAL A 401 -30.71 3.48 33.57
N ILE A 402 -31.36 3.59 32.42
CA ILE A 402 -32.30 2.58 31.92
C ILE A 402 -31.64 1.81 30.77
N ILE A 403 -31.64 0.49 30.89
CA ILE A 403 -31.01 -0.44 29.94
C ILE A 403 -32.07 -1.40 29.41
N GLU A 404 -32.10 -1.56 28.09
CA GLU A 404 -32.93 -2.52 27.37
C GLU A 404 -32.05 -3.52 26.59
N GLU A 405 -32.68 -4.47 25.90
CA GLU A 405 -31.99 -5.50 25.10
C GLU A 405 -30.97 -6.30 25.94
N THR A 406 -31.31 -6.56 27.20
CA THR A 406 -30.44 -7.29 28.13
C THR A 406 -30.47 -8.79 27.85
N LEU A 407 -29.45 -9.52 28.33
CA LEU A 407 -29.42 -10.98 28.21
C LEU A 407 -30.65 -11.68 28.85
N LEU A 408 -31.30 -11.01 29.80
CA LEU A 408 -32.49 -11.52 30.50
C LEU A 408 -33.80 -11.15 29.80
N GLY A 409 -33.76 -10.30 28.75
CA GLY A 409 -34.94 -9.81 28.05
C GLY A 409 -35.76 -8.75 28.80
N GLU A 410 -35.46 -8.53 30.08
CA GLU A 410 -36.12 -7.54 30.92
C GLU A 410 -35.40 -6.17 30.86
N LYS A 411 -36.20 -5.12 31.10
CA LYS A 411 -35.71 -3.75 31.27
C LYS A 411 -35.05 -3.61 32.65
N LEU A 412 -33.81 -3.13 32.67
CA LEU A 412 -33.07 -2.90 33.92
C LEU A 412 -32.99 -1.40 34.22
N GLU A 413 -33.29 -1.05 35.47
CA GLU A 413 -33.05 0.28 36.01
C GLU A 413 -31.93 0.20 37.04
N ILE A 414 -30.86 0.97 36.83
CA ILE A 414 -29.71 1.01 37.73
C ILE A 414 -29.48 2.47 38.16
N ASN A 415 -29.44 2.70 39.47
CA ASN A 415 -29.09 3.98 40.06
C ASN A 415 -27.64 3.94 40.56
N VAL A 416 -26.77 4.80 40.01
CA VAL A 416 -25.33 4.84 40.32
C VAL A 416 -24.86 6.23 40.72
N ASP A 417 -23.73 6.32 41.41
CA ASP A 417 -23.15 7.60 41.85
C ASP A 417 -22.49 8.36 40.68
N LEU A 418 -21.97 7.64 39.70
CA LEU A 418 -21.30 8.21 38.52
C LEU A 418 -21.56 7.37 37.26
N VAL A 419 -21.76 8.02 36.13
CA VAL A 419 -21.75 7.40 34.80
C VAL A 419 -20.49 7.83 34.04
N VAL A 420 -19.82 6.87 33.41
CA VAL A 420 -18.63 7.08 32.59
C VAL A 420 -18.92 6.70 31.15
N LEU A 421 -18.84 7.68 30.24
CA LEU A 421 -18.98 7.48 28.80
C LEU A 421 -17.64 7.02 28.21
N ALA A 422 -17.58 5.80 27.70
CA ALA A 422 -16.39 5.28 27.04
C ALA A 422 -16.31 5.79 25.59
N ILE A 423 -15.84 7.03 25.45
CA ILE A 423 -15.74 7.74 24.17
C ILE A 423 -14.52 7.27 23.34
N GLY A 424 -14.61 7.48 22.03
CA GLY A 424 -13.64 6.98 21.05
C GLY A 424 -12.42 7.87 20.83
N MET A 425 -11.54 7.41 19.93
CA MET A 425 -10.39 8.12 19.43
C MET A 425 -10.69 8.72 18.05
N VAL A 426 -10.28 9.96 17.83
CA VAL A 426 -10.31 10.64 16.54
C VAL A 426 -8.88 11.07 16.21
N PRO A 427 -8.30 10.71 15.06
CA PRO A 427 -6.91 11.02 14.76
C PRO A 427 -6.77 12.53 14.53
N VAL A 428 -5.64 13.11 14.93
CA VAL A 428 -5.42 14.55 14.77
C VAL A 428 -5.37 15.01 13.31
N THR A 429 -5.10 14.08 12.39
CA THR A 429 -5.14 14.29 10.93
C THR A 429 -6.54 14.56 10.39
N ALA A 430 -7.60 14.28 11.16
CA ALA A 430 -8.98 14.63 10.80
C ALA A 430 -9.26 16.14 10.85
N GLU A 431 -8.44 16.93 11.55
CA GLU A 431 -8.68 18.37 11.71
C GLU A 431 -7.93 19.24 10.69
N GLY A 432 -6.88 18.72 10.07
CA GLY A 432 -6.07 19.47 9.13
C GLY A 432 -4.63 18.96 8.99
N PRO A 433 -3.83 19.61 8.13
CA PRO A 433 -2.46 19.19 7.84
C PRO A 433 -1.52 19.49 9.02
N ILE A 434 -0.72 18.48 9.40
CA ILE A 434 0.32 18.58 10.44
C ILE A 434 1.71 18.76 9.82
N LEU A 435 1.90 18.23 8.61
CA LEU A 435 3.18 18.22 7.92
C LEU A 435 3.50 19.57 7.25
N ASN A 436 2.49 20.28 6.74
CA ASN A 436 2.65 21.55 6.02
C ASN A 436 3.65 21.45 4.83
N LEU A 437 3.46 20.42 4.00
CA LEU A 437 4.28 20.15 2.81
C LEU A 437 4.09 21.19 1.70
N GLU A 438 5.17 21.53 0.99
CA GLU A 438 5.13 22.35 -0.23
C GLU A 438 4.84 21.55 -1.50
N TYR A 439 4.18 20.40 -1.36
CA TYR A 439 3.94 19.50 -2.48
C TYR A 439 2.75 20.00 -3.30
N ARG A 440 2.81 19.85 -4.63
CA ARG A 440 1.67 20.16 -5.53
C ARG A 440 0.38 19.45 -5.11
N GLN A 441 0.51 18.25 -4.53
CA GLN A 441 -0.58 17.38 -4.09
C GLN A 441 -1.10 17.73 -2.69
N GLY A 442 -0.69 18.86 -2.12
CA GLY A 442 -1.24 19.40 -0.87
C GLY A 442 -0.35 19.22 0.37
N PRO A 443 -0.69 19.94 1.46
CA PRO A 443 0.17 20.12 2.62
C PRO A 443 0.21 18.95 3.61
N GLY A 444 -0.72 18.00 3.51
CA GLY A 444 -0.83 16.87 4.44
C GLY A 444 -0.62 15.52 3.76
N LEU A 445 -0.99 14.47 4.48
CA LEU A 445 -1.38 13.21 3.83
C LEU A 445 -2.57 13.48 2.89
N PRO A 446 -2.71 12.74 1.79
CA PRO A 446 -3.74 13.02 0.79
C PRO A 446 -5.16 12.99 1.36
N THR A 447 -5.95 14.03 1.10
CA THR A 447 -7.29 14.17 1.69
C THR A 447 -8.24 13.07 1.26
N ASP A 448 -8.15 12.61 0.01
CA ASP A 448 -8.94 11.50 -0.53
C ASP A 448 -8.68 10.18 0.21
N GLU A 449 -7.44 9.97 0.66
CA GLU A 449 -7.06 8.84 1.51
C GLU A 449 -7.64 9.00 2.92
N LEU A 450 -7.41 10.17 3.54
CA LEU A 450 -7.89 10.44 4.89
C LEU A 450 -9.43 10.35 4.98
N GLU A 451 -10.17 10.86 4.01
CA GLU A 451 -11.64 10.79 3.99
C GLU A 451 -12.15 9.34 3.93
N LEU A 452 -11.52 8.49 3.11
CA LEU A 452 -11.88 7.07 2.99
C LEU A 452 -11.68 6.30 4.30
N PHE A 453 -10.69 6.71 5.11
CA PHE A 453 -10.35 6.08 6.39
C PHE A 453 -10.62 6.98 7.59
N TYR A 454 -11.64 7.83 7.56
CA TYR A 454 -12.12 8.61 8.72
C TYR A 454 -11.04 9.49 9.41
N GLY A 455 -10.12 10.01 8.62
CA GLY A 455 -9.00 10.83 9.05
C GLY A 455 -7.76 10.04 9.45
N TYR A 456 -7.79 8.70 9.43
CA TYR A 456 -6.62 7.86 9.69
C TYR A 456 -5.73 7.78 8.44
N ALA A 457 -4.42 7.73 8.65
CA ALA A 457 -3.45 7.47 7.59
C ALA A 457 -3.63 6.04 7.09
N ASP A 458 -3.61 5.86 5.78
CA ASP A 458 -3.76 4.56 5.14
C ASP A 458 -2.44 4.14 4.45
N SER A 459 -2.34 2.85 4.19
CA SER A 459 -1.24 2.24 3.46
C SER A 459 -1.77 1.09 2.62
N ASN A 460 -0.98 0.54 1.69
CA ASN A 460 -1.41 -0.67 1.01
C ASN A 460 -1.39 -1.83 2.02
N TYR A 461 -2.59 -2.20 2.46
CA TYR A 461 -2.84 -3.15 3.54
C TYR A 461 -2.20 -4.53 3.31
N ILE A 462 -2.07 -4.97 2.05
CA ILE A 462 -1.58 -6.31 1.72
C ILE A 462 -0.05 -6.33 1.63
N CYS A 463 0.53 -5.40 0.87
CA CYS A 463 1.92 -5.55 0.44
C CYS A 463 2.91 -4.67 1.21
N PHE A 464 2.48 -3.52 1.76
CA PHE A 464 3.39 -2.59 2.44
C PHE A 464 2.65 -1.71 3.47
N PRO A 465 2.25 -2.29 4.62
CA PRO A 465 1.31 -1.69 5.57
C PRO A 465 1.85 -0.50 6.38
N TYR A 466 3.04 0.01 6.05
CA TYR A 466 3.64 1.17 6.70
C TYR A 466 3.89 2.34 5.74
N GLU A 467 3.80 2.13 4.42
CA GLU A 467 4.07 3.19 3.46
C GLU A 467 2.87 4.12 3.34
N THR A 468 3.07 5.42 3.56
CA THR A 468 2.08 6.44 3.20
C THR A 468 2.22 6.80 1.71
N ARG A 469 1.33 7.63 1.18
CA ARG A 469 1.48 8.22 -0.17
C ARG A 469 2.58 9.29 -0.25
N ARG A 470 3.15 9.71 0.88
CA ARG A 470 4.27 10.64 0.95
C ARG A 470 5.55 9.86 1.19
N THR A 471 6.29 9.56 0.12
CA THR A 471 7.56 8.82 0.19
C THR A 471 8.49 9.44 1.24
N GLY A 472 9.10 8.60 2.09
CA GLY A 472 9.98 9.03 3.20
C GLY A 472 9.25 9.57 4.44
N ILE A 473 7.91 9.56 4.45
CA ILE A 473 7.07 9.94 5.59
C ILE A 473 6.23 8.74 6.02
N TYR A 474 6.37 8.34 7.27
CA TYR A 474 5.77 7.13 7.85
C TYR A 474 4.82 7.49 8.98
N ALA A 475 3.68 6.82 9.07
CA ALA A 475 2.70 7.02 10.12
C ALA A 475 2.94 6.07 11.30
N ALA A 476 2.73 6.55 12.53
CA ALA A 476 2.90 5.75 13.75
C ALA A 476 1.86 6.05 14.85
N GLY A 477 1.33 5.00 15.45
CA GLY A 477 0.38 5.05 16.55
C GLY A 477 -1.02 5.46 16.12
N ALA A 478 -1.70 6.23 16.97
CA ALA A 478 -3.13 6.50 16.83
C ALA A 478 -3.53 7.40 15.65
N ILE A 479 -2.59 7.80 14.78
CA ILE A 479 -2.91 8.40 13.48
C ILE A 479 -3.11 7.34 12.39
N HIS A 480 -2.57 6.14 12.56
CA HIS A 480 -2.65 5.03 11.60
C HIS A 480 -3.97 4.27 11.78
N GLN A 481 -4.35 4.02 13.03
CA GLN A 481 -5.66 3.45 13.41
C GLN A 481 -5.83 3.58 14.94
N PRO A 482 -7.04 3.40 15.49
CA PRO A 482 -7.21 3.28 16.92
C PRO A 482 -6.42 2.09 17.48
N MET A 483 -5.59 2.32 18.49
CA MET A 483 -4.67 1.29 19.01
C MET A 483 -4.58 1.29 20.53
N THR A 484 -4.24 0.12 21.08
CA THR A 484 -3.72 0.00 22.45
C THR A 484 -2.29 0.52 22.54
N ILE A 485 -1.81 0.74 23.76
CA ILE A 485 -0.42 1.17 24.02
C ILE A 485 0.60 0.17 23.46
N ALA A 486 0.38 -1.13 23.64
CA ALA A 486 1.27 -2.17 23.12
C ALA A 486 1.33 -2.16 21.58
N GLN A 487 0.18 -2.01 20.92
CA GLN A 487 0.13 -1.89 19.46
C GLN A 487 0.83 -0.61 18.97
N ALA A 488 0.65 0.51 19.66
CA ALA A 488 1.31 1.76 19.29
C ALA A 488 2.84 1.71 19.44
N ILE A 489 3.37 0.93 20.40
CA ILE A 489 4.81 0.68 20.53
C ILE A 489 5.31 -0.16 19.35
N GLU A 490 4.60 -1.22 18.99
CA GLU A 490 4.99 -2.10 17.89
C GLU A 490 4.92 -1.39 16.52
N ASP A 491 3.85 -0.63 16.29
CA ASP A 491 3.67 0.18 15.08
C ASP A 491 4.76 1.26 14.97
N ALA A 492 5.13 1.90 16.08
CA ALA A 492 6.22 2.87 16.11
C ALA A 492 7.60 2.27 15.77
N ARG A 493 7.88 1.03 16.20
CA ARG A 493 9.09 0.30 15.79
C ARG A 493 9.12 0.07 14.29
N GLY A 494 8.01 -0.41 13.73
CA GLY A 494 7.86 -0.61 12.29
C GLY A 494 8.11 0.68 11.51
N ALA A 495 7.48 1.79 11.93
CA ALA A 495 7.66 3.09 11.30
C ALA A 495 9.12 3.60 11.36
N ALA A 496 9.81 3.42 12.49
CA ALA A 496 11.22 3.79 12.62
C ALA A 496 12.13 2.98 11.69
N LEU A 497 11.95 1.66 11.63
CA LEU A 497 12.70 0.78 10.72
C LEU A 497 12.44 1.11 9.26
N LYS A 498 11.20 1.50 8.93
CA LYS A 498 10.83 1.94 7.58
C LYS A 498 11.44 3.29 7.20
N ALA A 499 11.51 4.23 8.13
CA ALA A 499 12.23 5.49 7.94
C ALA A 499 13.73 5.23 7.65
N ILE A 500 14.36 4.34 8.41
CA ILE A 500 15.74 3.91 8.19
C ILE A 500 15.91 3.24 6.83
N GLN A 501 15.05 2.28 6.49
CA GLN A 501 15.08 1.58 5.21
C GLN A 501 14.96 2.56 4.03
N SER A 502 14.13 3.59 4.16
CA SER A 502 14.03 4.64 3.14
C SER A 502 15.35 5.37 2.94
N LEU A 503 16.05 5.72 4.02
CA LEU A 503 17.35 6.41 3.94
C LEU A 503 18.42 5.54 3.29
N VAL A 504 18.45 4.25 3.63
CA VAL A 504 19.36 3.28 3.00
C VAL A 504 19.07 3.19 1.50
N ALA A 505 17.80 3.06 1.11
CA ALA A 505 17.42 3.00 -0.30
C ALA A 505 17.83 4.26 -1.08
N ILE A 506 17.70 5.44 -0.46
CA ILE A 506 18.11 6.72 -1.05
C ILE A 506 19.63 6.79 -1.19
N GLU A 507 20.38 6.37 -0.17
CA GLU A 507 21.84 6.33 -0.19
C GLU A 507 22.36 5.41 -1.31
N GLU A 508 21.74 4.24 -1.47
CA GLU A 508 22.05 3.27 -2.52
C GLU A 508 21.53 3.71 -3.90
N GLY A 509 20.55 4.61 -3.95
CA GLY A 509 20.04 5.24 -5.17
C GLY A 509 18.92 4.46 -5.86
N HIS A 510 18.19 3.61 -5.13
CA HIS A 510 17.05 2.84 -5.65
C HIS A 510 15.73 3.27 -5.02
N ALA A 511 14.62 2.87 -5.64
CA ALA A 511 13.29 3.21 -5.14
C ALA A 511 12.94 2.47 -3.84
N VAL A 512 11.98 3.00 -3.08
CA VAL A 512 11.30 2.27 -2.00
C VAL A 512 10.15 1.41 -2.55
N HIS A 513 9.40 0.74 -1.67
CA HIS A 513 8.22 -0.02 -2.08
C HIS A 513 7.25 0.81 -2.93
N PRO A 514 6.53 0.17 -3.87
CA PRO A 514 6.53 -1.27 -4.17
C PRO A 514 7.69 -1.76 -5.05
N ARG A 515 8.52 -0.87 -5.60
CA ARG A 515 9.60 -1.22 -6.55
C ARG A 515 10.98 -1.14 -5.91
N THR A 516 11.15 -1.70 -4.72
CA THR A 516 12.45 -1.78 -4.05
C THR A 516 13.49 -2.39 -4.99
N TRP A 517 14.72 -1.86 -4.98
CA TRP A 517 15.81 -2.23 -5.89
C TRP A 517 15.65 -1.77 -7.36
N ASP A 518 14.61 -1.00 -7.68
CA ASP A 518 14.52 -0.33 -8.99
C ASP A 518 15.42 0.92 -8.99
N PHE A 519 16.56 0.79 -9.66
CA PHE A 519 17.54 1.88 -9.83
C PHE A 519 17.15 2.85 -10.95
N ALA A 520 16.24 2.48 -11.86
CA ALA A 520 15.89 3.34 -12.97
C ALA A 520 14.95 4.46 -12.54
N TYR A 521 15.20 5.68 -13.01
CA TYR A 521 14.43 6.87 -12.68
C TYR A 521 14.04 7.66 -13.94
N PRO A 522 13.00 8.52 -13.87
CA PRO A 522 12.52 9.20 -15.07
C PRO A 522 13.52 10.25 -15.54
N GLU A 523 13.89 10.16 -16.81
CA GLU A 523 14.71 11.11 -17.56
C GLU A 523 13.81 11.90 -18.52
N PHE A 524 14.05 13.20 -18.65
CA PHE A 524 13.18 14.13 -19.37
C PHE A 524 13.92 14.81 -20.54
N ASP A 525 13.42 14.67 -21.76
CA ASP A 525 13.85 15.52 -22.89
C ASP A 525 13.04 16.83 -22.92
N LEU A 526 13.48 17.81 -22.12
CA LEU A 526 12.76 19.07 -21.95
C LEU A 526 12.66 19.93 -23.22
N LYS A 527 13.45 19.63 -24.27
CA LYS A 527 13.37 20.37 -25.55
C LYS A 527 12.02 20.22 -26.24
N MET A 528 11.36 19.09 -26.00
CA MET A 528 10.05 18.74 -26.59
C MET A 528 8.89 18.99 -25.61
N CYS A 529 9.16 19.56 -24.43
CA CYS A 529 8.12 19.82 -23.43
C CYS A 529 7.17 20.92 -23.89
N THR A 530 5.87 20.64 -23.86
CA THR A 530 4.81 21.62 -24.15
C THR A 530 4.18 22.21 -22.90
N GLN A 531 4.74 21.95 -21.71
CA GLN A 531 4.29 22.51 -20.43
C GLN A 531 2.80 22.23 -20.13
N CYS A 532 2.30 21.07 -20.59
CA CYS A 532 0.89 20.69 -20.42
C CYS A 532 0.51 20.25 -19.01
N LYS A 533 1.48 20.14 -18.09
CA LYS A 533 1.33 19.81 -16.65
C LYS A 533 0.68 18.45 -16.31
N ARG A 534 0.29 17.63 -17.28
CA ARG A 534 -0.27 16.29 -17.02
C ARG A 534 0.62 15.44 -16.12
N CYS A 535 1.94 15.44 -16.37
CA CYS A 535 2.87 14.65 -15.57
C CYS A 535 2.97 15.12 -14.10
N THR A 536 2.89 16.42 -13.83
CA THR A 536 2.97 16.98 -12.47
C THR A 536 1.66 16.81 -11.72
N GLU A 537 0.51 16.92 -12.40
CA GLU A 537 -0.83 16.72 -11.84
C GLU A 537 -1.15 15.25 -11.57
N GLU A 538 -0.85 14.37 -12.52
CA GLU A 538 -1.18 12.94 -12.40
C GLU A 538 -0.22 12.18 -11.47
N CYS A 539 0.90 12.77 -11.04
CA CYS A 539 1.83 12.12 -10.12
C CYS A 539 1.19 11.90 -8.74
N PRO A 540 0.91 10.65 -8.31
CA PRO A 540 0.18 10.42 -7.06
C PRO A 540 1.04 10.67 -5.81
N PHE A 541 2.37 10.79 -5.98
CA PHE A 541 3.37 10.91 -4.91
C PHE A 541 3.94 12.34 -4.77
N GLY A 542 3.57 13.25 -5.67
CA GLY A 542 4.16 14.60 -5.71
C GLY A 542 5.66 14.63 -5.95
N ALA A 543 6.12 13.73 -6.82
CA ALA A 543 7.52 13.65 -7.20
C ALA A 543 7.94 14.66 -8.26
N LEU A 544 6.99 15.37 -8.88
CA LEU A 544 7.26 16.37 -9.91
C LEU A 544 6.62 17.70 -9.50
N ASN A 545 7.45 18.74 -9.37
CA ASN A 545 7.02 20.12 -9.25
C ASN A 545 7.15 20.82 -10.63
N GLU A 546 6.91 22.12 -10.69
CA GLU A 546 7.22 22.96 -11.84
C GLU A 546 8.39 23.91 -11.54
N ASP A 547 9.26 24.13 -12.53
CA ASP A 547 10.22 25.24 -12.50
C ASP A 547 9.55 26.58 -12.83
N GLU A 548 10.30 27.69 -12.78
CA GLU A 548 9.78 29.03 -13.09
C GLU A 548 9.22 29.17 -14.52
N LYS A 549 9.67 28.30 -15.45
CA LYS A 549 9.21 28.28 -16.85
C LYS A 549 8.00 27.36 -17.02
N GLY A 550 7.57 26.64 -15.99
CA GLY A 550 6.49 25.66 -16.04
C GLY A 550 6.90 24.28 -16.55
N ASN A 551 8.21 24.01 -16.69
CA ASN A 551 8.71 22.67 -17.02
C ASN A 551 8.65 21.76 -15.78
N PRO A 552 8.49 20.44 -15.95
CA PRO A 552 8.55 19.52 -14.82
C PRO A 552 9.94 19.53 -14.16
N LEU A 553 9.96 19.73 -12.85
CA LEU A 553 11.12 19.69 -11.97
C LEU A 553 11.06 18.41 -11.10
N PRO A 554 11.87 17.38 -11.42
CA PRO A 554 11.78 16.09 -10.75
C PRO A 554 12.48 16.08 -9.38
N ASN A 555 11.76 15.57 -8.37
CA ASN A 555 12.26 15.24 -7.04
C ASN A 555 12.43 13.71 -6.97
N ILE A 556 13.60 13.22 -7.38
CA ILE A 556 13.81 11.80 -7.71
C ILE A 556 13.64 10.88 -6.49
N THR A 557 14.00 11.32 -5.27
CA THR A 557 13.81 10.50 -4.05
C THR A 557 12.36 10.45 -3.57
N ARG A 558 11.46 11.30 -4.09
CA ARG A 558 10.00 11.15 -3.89
C ARG A 558 9.39 10.10 -4.83
N CYS A 559 10.03 9.82 -5.96
CA CYS A 559 9.47 9.03 -7.06
C CYS A 559 9.55 7.51 -6.79
N ARG A 560 8.39 6.84 -6.75
CA ARG A 560 8.27 5.37 -6.61
C ARG A 560 8.38 4.57 -7.92
N ARG A 561 8.90 5.19 -8.98
CA ARG A 561 9.19 4.55 -10.28
C ARG A 561 7.98 3.89 -10.97
N CYS A 562 6.78 4.38 -10.69
CA CYS A 562 5.53 3.82 -11.21
C CYS A 562 5.32 4.01 -12.71
N GLY A 563 5.97 5.01 -13.31
CA GLY A 563 5.78 5.38 -14.72
C GLY A 563 4.50 6.16 -15.04
N THR A 564 3.72 6.64 -14.06
CA THR A 564 2.50 7.43 -14.35
C THR A 564 2.81 8.69 -15.18
N CYS A 565 3.87 9.41 -14.87
CA CYS A 565 4.28 10.58 -15.66
C CYS A 565 4.62 10.22 -17.11
N PHE A 566 5.27 9.06 -17.30
CA PHE A 566 5.59 8.49 -18.61
C PHE A 566 4.34 8.16 -19.43
N GLY A 567 3.33 7.54 -18.81
CA GLY A 567 2.05 7.28 -19.47
C GLY A 567 1.25 8.56 -19.76
N ALA A 568 1.37 9.56 -18.89
CA ALA A 568 0.62 10.83 -19.00
C ALA A 568 1.17 11.77 -20.08
N CYS A 569 2.45 11.65 -20.45
CA CYS A 569 3.11 12.57 -21.35
C CYS A 569 2.69 12.33 -22.82
N PRO A 570 1.97 13.27 -23.46
CA PRO A 570 1.59 13.11 -24.87
C PRO A 570 2.78 13.27 -25.82
N GLN A 571 3.80 14.02 -25.41
CA GLN A 571 5.02 14.28 -26.19
C GLN A 571 6.09 13.19 -25.99
N ARG A 572 5.84 12.19 -25.15
CA ARG A 572 6.73 11.02 -24.97
C ARG A 572 8.16 11.37 -24.52
N ILE A 573 8.32 12.49 -23.82
CA ILE A 573 9.65 13.03 -23.43
C ILE A 573 10.24 12.35 -22.20
N ILE A 574 9.43 11.57 -21.48
CA ILE A 574 9.80 10.94 -20.21
C ILE A 574 10.10 9.48 -20.49
N ASN A 575 11.27 8.98 -20.09
CA ASN A 575 11.66 7.58 -20.22
C ASN A 575 12.48 7.13 -19.00
N PHE A 576 12.62 5.82 -18.81
CA PHE A 576 13.56 5.22 -17.87
C PHE A 576 14.61 4.45 -18.67
N LYS A 577 15.82 4.31 -18.14
CA LYS A 577 16.92 3.59 -18.83
C LYS A 577 16.53 2.14 -19.22
N ASP A 578 15.75 1.48 -18.37
CA ASP A 578 15.27 0.11 -18.55
C ASP A 578 13.78 0.01 -18.97
N TYR A 579 13.10 1.14 -19.20
CA TYR A 579 11.69 1.19 -19.57
C TYR A 579 11.36 2.46 -20.34
N SER A 580 11.26 2.34 -21.66
CA SER A 580 11.07 3.48 -22.58
C SER A 580 9.89 3.26 -23.54
N ILE A 581 9.42 4.35 -24.17
CA ILE A 581 8.37 4.28 -25.19
C ILE A 581 8.83 3.42 -26.38
N GLU A 582 10.09 3.61 -26.79
CA GLU A 582 10.71 2.86 -27.87
C GLU A 582 10.79 1.36 -27.55
N MET A 583 11.11 1.00 -26.30
CA MET A 583 11.22 -0.39 -25.85
C MET A 583 9.90 -1.14 -26.02
N VAL A 584 8.80 -0.60 -25.49
CA VAL A 584 7.48 -1.24 -25.63
C VAL A 584 7.02 -1.25 -27.10
N GLY A 585 7.28 -0.18 -27.84
CA GLY A 585 6.99 -0.13 -29.28
C GLY A 585 7.76 -1.19 -30.08
N ASN A 586 9.03 -1.45 -29.74
CA ASN A 586 9.84 -2.49 -30.38
C ASN A 586 9.33 -3.89 -30.04
N MET A 587 8.89 -4.13 -28.80
CA MET A 587 8.23 -5.39 -28.43
C MET A 587 6.98 -5.64 -29.29
N ILE A 588 6.10 -4.63 -29.41
CA ILE A 588 4.88 -4.74 -30.23
C ILE A 588 5.22 -5.03 -31.70
N ARG A 589 6.24 -4.36 -32.26
CA ARG A 589 6.64 -4.57 -33.66
C ARG A 589 7.32 -5.90 -33.93
N ALA A 590 7.95 -6.51 -32.91
CA ALA A 590 8.67 -7.77 -33.04
C ALA A 590 7.76 -8.99 -33.18
N THR A 591 6.46 -8.86 -32.91
CA THR A 591 5.50 -9.96 -33.04
C THR A 591 5.02 -10.13 -34.49
N GLU A 592 4.66 -11.38 -34.82
CA GLU A 592 4.15 -11.73 -36.14
C GLU A 592 2.61 -11.68 -36.18
N MET A 593 2.07 -10.92 -37.12
CA MET A 593 0.62 -10.90 -37.38
C MET A 593 0.29 -11.88 -38.52
N PRO A 594 -0.80 -12.66 -38.37
CA PRO A 594 -1.29 -13.50 -39.45
C PRO A 594 -1.83 -12.65 -40.60
N GLU A 595 -1.90 -13.24 -41.80
CA GLU A 595 -2.57 -12.63 -42.93
C GLU A 595 -4.06 -12.40 -42.62
N GLN A 596 -4.62 -11.33 -43.17
CA GLN A 596 -6.03 -11.02 -43.01
C GLN A 596 -6.91 -12.09 -43.68
N GLY A 597 -7.99 -12.49 -43.02
CA GLY A 597 -8.97 -13.46 -43.52
C GLY A 597 -8.65 -14.92 -43.19
N TYR A 598 -7.56 -15.20 -42.47
CA TYR A 598 -7.18 -16.54 -42.04
C TYR A 598 -7.96 -17.02 -40.79
N GLY A 599 -8.74 -16.15 -40.15
CA GLY A 599 -9.53 -16.48 -38.95
C GLY A 599 -8.73 -16.51 -37.66
N LEU A 600 -7.48 -16.03 -37.67
CA LEU A 600 -6.57 -16.04 -36.53
C LEU A 600 -6.52 -14.67 -35.85
N TYR A 601 -7.09 -14.58 -34.64
CA TYR A 601 -7.09 -13.36 -33.85
C TYR A 601 -5.80 -13.20 -33.03
N ARG A 602 -5.28 -11.97 -32.95
CA ARG A 602 -4.17 -11.56 -32.08
C ARG A 602 -4.66 -10.46 -31.14
N LEU A 603 -4.51 -10.69 -29.84
CA LEU A 603 -4.85 -9.73 -28.81
C LEU A 603 -3.58 -9.27 -28.10
N MET A 604 -3.52 -7.99 -27.74
CA MET A 604 -2.46 -7.45 -26.88
C MET A 604 -3.01 -7.27 -25.47
N ALA A 605 -2.26 -7.65 -24.45
CA ALA A 605 -2.60 -7.36 -23.07
C ALA A 605 -1.48 -6.58 -22.38
N PHE A 606 -1.77 -5.37 -21.92
CA PHE A 606 -0.87 -4.64 -21.04
C PHE A 606 -1.26 -4.92 -19.59
N VAL A 607 -0.38 -5.61 -18.88
CA VAL A 607 -0.70 -6.21 -17.59
C VAL A 607 0.12 -5.55 -16.49
N CYS A 608 -0.56 -4.99 -15.48
CA CYS A 608 0.10 -4.45 -14.30
C CYS A 608 0.90 -5.55 -13.59
N GLU A 609 2.19 -5.31 -13.36
CA GLU A 609 3.10 -6.25 -12.68
C GLU A 609 2.72 -6.57 -11.23
N ASN A 610 1.85 -5.77 -10.61
CA ASN A 610 1.59 -5.83 -9.16
C ASN A 610 0.44 -6.76 -8.76
N ASP A 611 -0.73 -6.68 -9.39
CA ASP A 611 -1.90 -7.53 -9.07
C ASP A 611 -2.30 -8.46 -10.21
N ALA A 612 -2.33 -7.94 -11.44
CA ALA A 612 -2.80 -8.70 -12.59
C ALA A 612 -1.79 -9.77 -13.04
N LEU A 613 -0.49 -9.46 -13.14
CA LEU A 613 0.52 -10.45 -13.49
C LEU A 613 0.61 -11.59 -12.45
N PRO A 614 0.57 -11.32 -11.13
CA PRO A 614 0.59 -12.40 -10.15
C PRO A 614 -0.68 -13.26 -10.17
N ALA A 615 -1.85 -12.67 -10.38
CA ALA A 615 -3.09 -13.43 -10.56
C ALA A 615 -2.98 -14.39 -11.76
N LEU A 616 -2.37 -13.95 -12.87
CA LEU A 616 -2.09 -14.80 -14.03
C LEU A 616 -1.06 -15.90 -13.75
N ASP A 617 0.02 -15.60 -13.03
CA ASP A 617 1.00 -16.61 -12.63
C ASP A 617 0.35 -17.67 -11.71
N MET A 618 -0.56 -17.27 -10.82
CA MET A 618 -1.32 -18.19 -9.98
C MET A 618 -2.34 -19.01 -10.78
N ALA A 619 -3.01 -18.41 -11.77
CA ALA A 619 -3.87 -19.12 -12.70
C ALA A 619 -3.11 -20.22 -13.45
N ALA A 620 -1.89 -19.90 -13.93
CA ALA A 620 -1.00 -20.86 -14.56
C ALA A 620 -0.56 -21.97 -13.60
N PHE A 621 -0.25 -21.63 -12.35
CA PHE A 621 0.10 -22.62 -11.33
C PHE A 621 -1.06 -23.60 -11.07
N GLN A 622 -2.30 -23.12 -11.12
CA GLN A 622 -3.51 -23.94 -11.03
C GLN A 622 -3.94 -24.59 -12.36
N LYS A 623 -3.14 -24.47 -13.43
CA LYS A 623 -3.43 -24.98 -14.78
C LYS A 623 -4.75 -24.47 -15.37
N LYS A 624 -5.17 -23.26 -14.99
CA LYS A 624 -6.30 -22.57 -15.62
C LYS A 624 -5.88 -22.05 -16.99
N SER A 625 -6.69 -22.34 -18.02
CA SER A 625 -6.39 -21.93 -19.38
C SER A 625 -6.86 -20.49 -19.66
N ILE A 626 -6.01 -19.70 -20.30
CA ILE A 626 -6.32 -18.39 -20.87
C ILE A 626 -6.10 -18.43 -22.39
N PRO A 627 -6.81 -17.61 -23.20
CA PRO A 627 -6.80 -17.75 -24.66
C PRO A 627 -5.41 -17.61 -25.28
N VAL A 628 -5.05 -18.46 -26.25
CA VAL A 628 -3.74 -18.43 -26.95
C VAL A 628 -3.54 -17.17 -27.81
N THR A 629 -4.62 -16.42 -28.07
CA THR A 629 -4.62 -15.17 -28.85
C THR A 629 -3.83 -14.04 -28.21
N PHE A 630 -3.72 -13.99 -26.88
CA PHE A 630 -3.10 -12.90 -26.14
C PHE A 630 -1.58 -12.94 -26.13
N ARG A 631 -0.96 -11.82 -26.54
CA ARG A 631 0.44 -11.48 -26.22
C ARG A 631 0.45 -10.54 -25.04
N ILE A 632 1.12 -10.92 -23.95
CA ILE A 632 1.14 -10.14 -22.72
C ILE A 632 2.44 -9.34 -22.63
N ILE A 633 2.32 -8.02 -22.47
CA ILE A 633 3.42 -7.13 -22.10
C ILE A 633 3.17 -6.64 -20.67
N PRO A 634 3.98 -7.09 -19.69
CA PRO A 634 3.97 -6.53 -18.35
C PRO A 634 4.33 -5.04 -18.37
N VAL A 635 3.61 -4.25 -17.61
CA VAL A 635 3.89 -2.82 -17.39
C VAL A 635 4.04 -2.56 -15.90
N ARG A 636 4.97 -1.66 -15.55
CA ARG A 636 5.26 -1.26 -14.16
C ARG A 636 3.98 -0.91 -13.39
N CYS A 637 3.05 -0.25 -14.06
CA CYS A 637 1.71 0.11 -13.60
C CYS A 637 0.83 0.37 -14.83
N LEU A 638 -0.49 0.18 -14.74
CA LEU A 638 -1.39 0.70 -15.79
C LEU A 638 -1.28 2.21 -15.97
N GLY A 639 -0.92 2.94 -14.90
CA GLY A 639 -0.58 4.35 -14.96
C GLY A 639 0.49 4.66 -16.01
N ALA A 640 1.39 3.71 -16.30
CA ALA A 640 2.46 3.87 -17.27
C ALA A 640 2.06 3.55 -18.73
N VAL A 641 0.85 3.04 -18.98
CA VAL A 641 0.40 2.80 -20.35
C VAL A 641 0.24 4.14 -21.05
N ASN A 642 1.00 4.32 -22.13
CA ASN A 642 0.92 5.49 -23.00
C ASN A 642 -0.02 5.18 -24.18
N VAL A 643 -0.77 6.18 -24.65
CA VAL A 643 -1.67 6.05 -25.81
C VAL A 643 -0.90 5.64 -27.08
N SER A 644 0.41 5.93 -27.15
CA SER A 644 1.26 5.44 -28.24
C SER A 644 1.28 3.92 -28.37
N PHE A 645 1.19 3.18 -27.27
CA PHE A 645 1.21 1.72 -27.30
C PHE A 645 -0.07 1.16 -27.92
N VAL A 646 -1.21 1.80 -27.62
CA VAL A 646 -2.49 1.47 -28.25
C VAL A 646 -2.40 1.68 -29.75
N LYS A 647 -1.89 2.84 -30.17
CA LYS A 647 -1.72 3.17 -31.59
C LYS A 647 -0.79 2.17 -32.28
N ASP A 648 0.39 1.91 -31.71
CA ASP A 648 1.38 1.01 -32.29
C ASP A 648 0.84 -0.42 -32.43
N ALA A 649 0.10 -0.92 -31.43
CA ALA A 649 -0.52 -2.25 -31.48
C ALA A 649 -1.66 -2.32 -32.51
N MET A 650 -2.58 -1.35 -32.51
CA MET A 650 -3.68 -1.33 -33.49
C MET A 650 -3.17 -1.20 -34.92
N SER A 651 -2.19 -0.32 -35.17
CA SER A 651 -1.58 -0.15 -36.49
C SER A 651 -0.75 -1.36 -36.92
N LYS A 652 -0.25 -2.18 -35.99
CA LYS A 652 0.43 -3.44 -36.32
C LYS A 652 -0.54 -4.53 -36.79
N GLY A 653 -1.83 -4.44 -36.45
CA GLY A 653 -2.86 -5.42 -36.83
C GLY A 653 -3.43 -6.24 -35.66
N TYR A 654 -3.20 -5.85 -34.40
CA TYR A 654 -3.87 -6.49 -33.26
C TYR A 654 -5.38 -6.25 -33.29
N ASP A 655 -6.19 -7.28 -33.07
CA ASP A 655 -7.65 -7.20 -33.14
C ASP A 655 -8.29 -6.52 -31.93
N GLY A 656 -7.59 -6.55 -30.80
CA GLY A 656 -8.07 -5.98 -29.54
C GLY A 656 -6.94 -5.82 -28.53
N ILE A 657 -7.13 -4.89 -27.59
CA ILE A 657 -6.19 -4.57 -26.52
C ILE A 657 -6.91 -4.61 -25.18
N LEU A 658 -6.40 -5.43 -24.27
CA LEU A 658 -6.90 -5.53 -22.91
C LEU A 658 -5.89 -4.89 -21.94
N LEU A 659 -6.36 -3.94 -21.13
CA LEU A 659 -5.59 -3.41 -20.01
C LEU A 659 -6.02 -4.12 -18.72
N LEU A 660 -5.10 -4.81 -18.05
CA LEU A 660 -5.37 -5.48 -16.77
C LEU A 660 -4.62 -4.81 -15.63
N GLY A 661 -5.35 -4.28 -14.65
CA GLY A 661 -4.80 -3.49 -13.55
C GLY A 661 -5.28 -3.89 -12.17
N CYS A 662 -4.69 -3.24 -11.16
CA CYS A 662 -5.14 -3.32 -9.78
C CYS A 662 -6.52 -2.68 -9.60
N LYS A 663 -7.29 -3.12 -8.60
CA LYS A 663 -8.54 -2.45 -8.20
C LYS A 663 -8.31 -1.00 -7.76
N TYR A 664 -9.25 -0.13 -8.12
CA TYR A 664 -9.35 1.27 -7.68
C TYR A 664 -10.77 1.57 -7.18
N GLY A 665 -10.98 2.74 -6.55
CA GLY A 665 -12.27 3.12 -5.95
C GLY A 665 -12.33 2.84 -4.44
N GLU A 666 -13.51 2.54 -3.91
CA GLU A 666 -13.71 2.36 -2.45
C GLU A 666 -12.94 1.17 -1.87
N ASN A 667 -12.71 0.13 -2.68
CA ASN A 667 -11.93 -1.06 -2.32
C ASN A 667 -10.61 -1.10 -3.10
N TYR A 668 -9.90 0.04 -3.17
CA TYR A 668 -8.67 0.11 -3.95
C TYR A 668 -7.60 -0.85 -3.41
N GLN A 669 -6.87 -1.47 -4.32
CA GLN A 669 -5.67 -2.28 -4.03
C GLN A 669 -4.47 -1.80 -4.87
N CYS A 670 -4.65 -0.71 -5.61
CA CYS A 670 -3.62 -0.16 -6.46
C CYS A 670 -2.34 0.15 -5.67
N HIS A 671 -1.26 -0.51 -6.06
CA HIS A 671 0.06 -0.36 -5.45
C HIS A 671 0.66 1.05 -5.66
N PHE A 672 0.12 1.81 -6.60
CA PHE A 672 0.45 3.21 -6.82
C PHE A 672 -0.74 4.16 -6.66
N ILE A 673 -1.74 3.72 -5.89
CA ILE A 673 -2.97 4.43 -5.50
C ILE A 673 -3.91 4.73 -6.68
N LYS A 674 -3.45 5.52 -7.66
CA LYS A 674 -4.30 6.02 -8.76
C LYS A 674 -3.94 5.46 -10.13
N GLY A 675 -3.01 4.50 -10.21
CA GLY A 675 -2.49 4.00 -11.49
C GLY A 675 -3.57 3.53 -12.46
N SER A 676 -4.41 2.58 -12.03
CA SER A 676 -5.51 2.05 -12.85
C SER A 676 -6.61 3.09 -13.11
N GLU A 677 -6.96 3.91 -12.10
CA GLU A 677 -7.95 4.99 -12.22
C GLU A 677 -7.53 6.02 -13.29
N LEU A 678 -6.28 6.48 -13.26
CA LEU A 678 -5.72 7.42 -14.23
C LEU A 678 -5.61 6.81 -15.62
N ALA A 679 -5.32 5.51 -15.73
CA ALA A 679 -5.36 4.81 -17.00
C ALA A 679 -6.79 4.79 -17.56
N ASN A 680 -7.79 4.44 -16.75
CA ASN A 680 -9.20 4.41 -17.14
C ASN A 680 -9.66 5.76 -17.70
N ARG A 681 -9.40 6.86 -16.97
CA ARG A 681 -9.73 8.22 -17.42
C ARG A 681 -9.03 8.61 -18.72
N ARG A 682 -7.80 8.14 -18.95
CA ARG A 682 -7.10 8.40 -20.21
C ARG A 682 -7.67 7.57 -21.36
N MET A 683 -8.15 6.35 -21.09
CA MET A 683 -8.76 5.47 -22.09
C MET A 683 -10.10 6.00 -22.62
N GLU A 684 -10.82 6.82 -21.87
CA GLU A 684 -12.01 7.52 -22.40
C GLU A 684 -11.66 8.35 -23.66
N ASN A 685 -10.45 8.92 -23.74
CA ASN A 685 -9.98 9.67 -24.91
C ASN A 685 -9.42 8.76 -26.03
N VAL A 686 -9.15 7.49 -25.75
CA VAL A 686 -8.63 6.54 -26.75
C VAL A 686 -9.72 6.16 -27.75
N ALA A 687 -10.99 6.21 -27.35
CA ALA A 687 -12.13 6.01 -28.25
C ALA A 687 -12.06 6.93 -29.48
N GLU A 688 -11.70 8.21 -29.31
CA GLU A 688 -11.52 9.15 -30.42
C GLU A 688 -10.39 8.74 -31.36
N THR A 689 -9.30 8.18 -30.81
CA THR A 689 -8.16 7.70 -31.62
C THR A 689 -8.54 6.48 -32.46
N LEU A 690 -9.34 5.56 -31.90
CA LEU A 690 -9.81 4.37 -32.61
C LEU A 690 -10.77 4.74 -33.74
N GLN A 691 -11.68 5.68 -33.49
CA GLN A 691 -12.59 6.20 -34.52
C GLN A 691 -11.82 6.84 -35.70
N GLN A 692 -10.72 7.55 -35.43
CA GLN A 692 -9.85 8.08 -36.48
C GLN A 692 -9.16 6.99 -37.32
N LEU A 693 -8.96 5.80 -36.75
CA LEU A 693 -8.45 4.63 -37.45
C LEU A 693 -9.56 3.77 -38.09
N ALA A 694 -10.82 4.23 -38.05
CA ALA A 694 -12.00 3.47 -38.46
C ALA A 694 -12.14 2.12 -37.74
N LEU A 695 -11.80 2.09 -36.45
CA LEU A 695 -11.91 0.92 -35.57
C LEU A 695 -12.96 1.16 -34.48
N GLU A 696 -13.61 0.08 -34.05
CA GLU A 696 -14.57 0.06 -32.95
C GLU A 696 -13.89 0.42 -31.61
N PRO A 697 -14.43 1.39 -30.85
CA PRO A 697 -13.89 1.77 -29.54
C PRO A 697 -13.77 0.60 -28.55
N GLU A 698 -14.68 -0.37 -28.64
CA GLU A 698 -14.77 -1.58 -27.81
C GLU A 698 -13.54 -2.50 -27.98
N ARG A 699 -12.71 -2.29 -29.01
CA ARG A 699 -11.46 -3.03 -29.18
C ARG A 699 -10.41 -2.71 -28.11
N VAL A 700 -10.59 -1.68 -27.29
CA VAL A 700 -9.70 -1.36 -26.18
C VAL A 700 -10.49 -1.28 -24.89
N THR A 701 -10.29 -2.26 -24.01
CA THR A 701 -10.99 -2.32 -22.72
C THR A 701 -10.02 -2.32 -21.55
N LEU A 702 -10.48 -1.82 -20.41
CA LEU A 702 -9.77 -1.89 -19.15
C LEU A 702 -10.58 -2.73 -18.16
N HIS A 703 -9.91 -3.70 -17.55
CA HIS A 703 -10.43 -4.43 -16.41
C HIS A 703 -9.47 -4.40 -15.23
N THR A 704 -10.03 -4.55 -14.04
CA THR A 704 -9.25 -4.64 -12.80
C THR A 704 -9.47 -5.97 -12.12
N VAL A 705 -8.41 -6.46 -11.47
CA VAL A 705 -8.42 -7.66 -10.64
C VAL A 705 -7.60 -7.42 -9.38
N ALA A 706 -7.96 -8.09 -8.30
CA ALA A 706 -7.12 -8.23 -7.12
C ALA A 706 -6.10 -9.37 -7.33
N ILE A 707 -5.05 -9.38 -6.50
CA ILE A 707 -3.95 -10.36 -6.60
C ILE A 707 -4.43 -11.81 -6.41
N ASP A 708 -5.53 -12.00 -5.68
CA ASP A 708 -6.14 -13.29 -5.33
C ASP A 708 -7.34 -13.68 -6.22
N GLU A 709 -7.72 -12.84 -7.18
CA GLU A 709 -8.86 -13.08 -8.09
C GLU A 709 -8.47 -13.91 -9.32
N ILE A 710 -8.03 -15.14 -9.06
CA ILE A 710 -7.50 -16.06 -10.06
C ILE A 710 -8.56 -16.46 -11.10
N GLU A 711 -9.76 -16.83 -10.66
CA GLU A 711 -10.86 -17.19 -11.54
C GLU A 711 -11.34 -16.00 -12.36
N GLU A 712 -11.38 -14.81 -11.75
CA GLU A 712 -11.94 -13.63 -12.38
C GLU A 712 -11.01 -13.08 -13.46
N VAL A 713 -9.68 -13.14 -13.29
CA VAL A 713 -8.74 -12.75 -14.36
C VAL A 713 -8.88 -13.66 -15.58
N VAL A 714 -9.03 -14.97 -15.37
CA VAL A 714 -9.23 -15.96 -16.45
C VAL A 714 -10.55 -15.70 -17.16
N LYS A 715 -11.64 -15.51 -16.41
CA LYS A 715 -12.96 -15.21 -16.95
C LYS A 715 -12.95 -13.94 -17.80
N LYS A 716 -12.40 -12.84 -17.29
CA LYS A 716 -12.33 -11.56 -18.01
C LYS A 716 -11.55 -11.64 -19.31
N MET A 717 -10.43 -12.38 -19.33
CA MET A 717 -9.67 -12.60 -20.57
C MET A 717 -10.45 -13.43 -21.59
N ASN A 718 -11.18 -14.45 -21.16
CA ASN A 718 -12.03 -15.24 -22.05
C ASN A 718 -13.21 -14.43 -22.59
N GLU A 719 -13.90 -13.67 -21.74
CA GLU A 719 -15.01 -12.79 -22.13
C GLU A 719 -14.55 -11.77 -23.18
N PHE A 720 -13.44 -11.07 -22.94
CA PHE A 720 -12.90 -10.12 -23.92
C PHE A 720 -12.47 -10.80 -25.22
N ASN A 721 -11.90 -12.01 -25.15
CA ASN A 721 -11.53 -12.75 -26.35
C ASN A 721 -12.73 -13.10 -27.24
N GLU A 722 -13.85 -13.53 -26.64
CA GLU A 722 -15.07 -13.84 -27.38
C GLU A 722 -15.77 -12.58 -27.89
N GLU A 723 -15.74 -11.48 -27.11
CA GLU A 723 -16.21 -10.17 -27.56
C GLU A 723 -15.48 -9.72 -28.83
N ILE A 724 -14.15 -9.80 -28.85
CA ILE A 724 -13.36 -9.35 -30.01
C ILE A 724 -13.59 -10.21 -31.26
N LYS A 725 -13.80 -11.52 -31.10
CA LYS A 725 -14.18 -12.41 -32.22
C LYS A 725 -15.54 -12.07 -32.83
N GLY A 726 -16.37 -11.29 -32.14
CA GLY A 726 -17.63 -10.78 -32.67
C GLY A 726 -17.45 -9.66 -33.70
N PHE A 727 -16.28 -9.02 -33.76
CA PHE A 727 -15.93 -8.03 -34.78
C PHE A 727 -15.21 -8.66 -35.96
N GLU A 728 -15.14 -7.95 -37.09
CA GLU A 728 -14.25 -8.33 -38.18
C GLU A 728 -12.77 -8.20 -37.75
N GLU A 729 -11.89 -8.95 -38.42
CA GLU A 729 -10.45 -8.84 -38.18
C GLU A 729 -9.96 -7.40 -38.41
N ASN A 730 -8.95 -6.98 -37.65
CA ASN A 730 -8.38 -5.65 -37.82
C ASN A 730 -7.87 -5.46 -39.28
N PRO A 731 -8.30 -4.41 -40.00
CA PRO A 731 -7.94 -4.15 -41.39
C PRO A 731 -6.44 -3.90 -41.63
N PHE A 732 -5.68 -3.61 -40.58
CA PHE A 732 -4.21 -3.44 -40.66
C PHE A 732 -3.44 -4.77 -40.61
N LYS A 733 -4.11 -5.93 -40.45
CA LYS A 733 -3.44 -7.23 -40.51
C LYS A 733 -2.79 -7.48 -41.87
N GLY A 734 -1.60 -8.07 -41.85
CA GLY A 734 -0.86 -8.44 -43.06
C GLY A 734 -0.16 -7.27 -43.78
N TRP A 735 -0.19 -6.04 -43.23
CA TRP A 735 0.45 -4.85 -43.79
C TRP A 735 1.69 -4.38 -43.03
#